data_AF-A0A2A2KZS8-F1
#
_entry.id   AF-A0A2A2KZS8-F1
#
_cell.length_a   1.000
_cell.length_b   1.000
_cell.length_c   1.000
_cell.angle_alpha   90.00
_cell.angle_beta   90.00
_cell.angle_gamma   90.00
#
_symmetry.space_group_name_H-M   'P 1'
#
loop_
_entity.id
_entity.type
_entity.pdbx_description
1 polymer ?
#
loop_
_entity_poly.entity_id
_entity_poly.type
_entity_poly.pdbx_seq_one_letter_code
_entity_poly.pdbx_strand_id
1 'polypeptide(L)'
;MASQAVRPRNRYSPGSRPHRNVRYVVGAGGESEISCCVKYSVFSFNVLFFLIGFGLLLIGTWAQIEKNNIYSHINKASKFYLDPSLLVLIAGLITFLIGNGCVGSLRENTSFLTFYSTLLGLLLIAEFAGAVFAYACRDQLDVYIRNLLNDVVVGYRDDPDLQVLIDTMQETWKCCGIEDANDWERNTYFAIASKKVQSPEAGGVPFSCCVNSSETMFKNFYCGHGVRLKEQVMHSTGSPIYTEGCLPKLQLWLSNNVFLVGICLVVAAIIQFLGICFAQNLKSDIFAQRAKCCLGCPFVPELHFMHLDQLIRVIYVISCISTIGIFFLGKPAASVKIESLLFGKKEKKPTASLNELVAKLPDASREYMLKELPMRRMSALVYLLIVCSIALPIWWVTTDIERVPFDVLPETYTIDFNIRVHFVRTSDVNEKELDSIVESVMDRLIGAEVVRPLTITWTAETHIVQSVETAEEELWREAQTEKEELHACVVLVPPSKWTLFSATTVHLSSSHCAFIQLPEKDTDKEKMLNRLYETVWDILVDIPHLNNIVRRDLRQHMQPHQIAILPLSHQKRLVWDSVPLASHYIVQIVYVHGSPDALSSPCSICNRISKSLRILATLVQSFTSLTVSSEHLWDYDVRHLLEKDVQNRWTLSHNGMDQMLKDVEAQLHTVELGASVLKLLVVDFEDPIILLDQDGEDSNGVAVASWGAILAKNEKADSQIINAMRMLLGLDSDLLAGWTREAVALCEWEKNRAYLRALLDNAMRAASATRALKKMTENITTIAIKEHIAAKANEAKRLIEEGLGDGNAPHLNKIVLARELADSALSDPSLLDRLYMPRDERFAIYLPIALPTLLSVCKAAYDVFIWILESIGLSKNLLKTAKLKTN
;
A
#
# COMPACT_ATOMS: atom_id res chain seq x y z
N MET A 1 -27.60 -111.29 19.53
CA MET A 1 -27.35 -111.44 20.99
C MET A 1 -27.90 -110.18 21.64
N ALA A 2 -29.17 -110.17 22.05
CA ALA A 2 -29.62 -110.46 23.44
C ALA A 2 -28.93 -109.54 24.46
N SER A 3 -29.57 -108.72 25.30
CA SER A 3 -30.96 -108.70 25.79
C SER A 3 -31.24 -107.37 26.56
N GLN A 4 -32.50 -106.90 26.45
CA GLN A 4 -33.40 -106.39 27.53
C GLN A 4 -32.90 -105.27 28.49
N ALA A 5 -33.50 -104.08 28.51
CA ALA A 5 -34.81 -103.69 29.11
C ALA A 5 -34.79 -103.75 30.66
N VAL A 6 -35.21 -102.74 31.45
CA VAL A 6 -36.60 -102.31 31.70
C VAL A 6 -36.63 -101.04 32.60
N ARG A 7 -37.65 -100.17 32.41
CA ARG A 7 -38.02 -98.95 33.19
C ARG A 7 -38.66 -99.25 34.57
N PRO A 8 -38.86 -98.27 35.48
CA PRO A 8 -40.19 -97.59 35.57
C PRO A 8 -40.08 -96.07 35.92
N ARG A 9 -40.83 -95.15 35.31
CA ARG A 9 -42.24 -94.67 35.52
C ARG A 9 -42.46 -93.77 36.77
N ASN A 10 -43.17 -92.65 36.55
CA ASN A 10 -43.84 -91.70 37.48
C ASN A 10 -42.97 -90.52 37.99
N ARG A 11 -43.41 -89.24 38.13
CA ARG A 11 -44.69 -88.51 37.93
C ARG A 11 -44.37 -86.99 38.03
N TYR A 12 -45.15 -86.12 37.38
CA TYR A 12 -45.07 -84.65 37.47
C TYR A 12 -45.27 -84.10 38.91
N SER A 13 -44.52 -83.06 39.31
CA SER A 13 -45.02 -81.77 39.88
C SER A 13 -43.88 -80.89 40.48
N PRO A 14 -44.09 -79.56 40.61
CA PRO A 14 -43.04 -78.55 40.42
C PRO A 14 -42.51 -77.93 41.73
N GLY A 15 -41.33 -77.31 41.67
CA GLY A 15 -40.95 -76.29 42.65
C GLY A 15 -39.47 -76.22 43.00
N SER A 16 -39.00 -74.97 43.10
CA SER A 16 -37.78 -74.50 43.77
C SER A 16 -36.40 -74.83 43.14
N ARG A 17 -35.77 -73.76 42.64
CA ARG A 17 -34.33 -73.66 42.34
C ARG A 17 -33.50 -73.93 43.60
N PRO A 18 -32.29 -74.50 43.45
CA PRO A 18 -31.14 -73.78 43.98
C PRO A 18 -29.93 -73.75 43.05
N HIS A 19 -29.13 -72.71 43.25
CA HIS A 19 -27.93 -72.29 42.54
C HIS A 19 -26.87 -73.40 42.40
N ARG A 20 -26.37 -73.59 41.17
CA ARG A 20 -25.04 -74.17 40.92
C ARG A 20 -24.05 -73.06 40.61
N ASN A 21 -23.06 -72.93 41.49
CA ASN A 21 -21.86 -72.13 41.31
C ASN A 21 -21.12 -72.60 40.05
N VAL A 22 -21.09 -71.76 39.01
CA VAL A 22 -20.11 -71.86 37.93
C VAL A 22 -18.91 -71.05 38.37
N ARG A 23 -17.84 -71.76 38.73
CA ARG A 23 -16.52 -71.19 39.01
C ARG A 23 -15.93 -70.78 37.65
N TYR A 24 -15.98 -69.49 37.32
CA TYR A 24 -15.21 -68.97 36.17
C TYR A 24 -13.75 -68.87 36.59
N VAL A 25 -12.92 -69.62 35.88
CA VAL A 25 -11.46 -69.52 35.96
C VAL A 25 -11.08 -68.12 35.47
N VAL A 26 -10.55 -67.31 36.38
CA VAL A 26 -9.80 -66.11 36.03
C VAL A 26 -8.51 -66.59 35.36
N GLY A 27 -8.44 -66.42 34.04
CA GLY A 27 -7.31 -66.84 33.23
C GLY A 27 -6.95 -65.73 32.23
N ALA A 28 -5.75 -65.19 32.44
CA ALA A 28 -4.91 -64.42 31.52
C ALA A 28 -5.33 -62.97 31.20
N GLY A 29 -4.47 -62.03 31.60
CA GLY A 29 -4.40 -60.72 30.98
C GLY A 29 -4.16 -60.89 29.48
N GLY A 30 -5.16 -60.57 28.67
CA GLY A 30 -5.03 -60.55 27.23
C GLY A 30 -4.41 -59.22 26.80
N GLU A 31 -3.29 -59.29 26.11
CA GLU A 31 -2.73 -58.17 25.34
C GLU A 31 -3.83 -57.51 24.48
N SER A 32 -3.79 -56.19 24.34
CA SER A 32 -4.75 -55.46 23.50
C SER A 32 -4.75 -56.01 22.07
N GLU A 33 -5.93 -56.27 21.48
CA GLU A 33 -6.01 -56.78 20.09
C GLU A 33 -5.60 -55.75 19.04
N ILE A 34 -5.54 -54.47 19.43
CA ILE A 34 -5.12 -53.38 18.57
C ILE A 34 -3.61 -53.41 18.41
N SER A 35 -3.15 -53.68 17.19
CA SER A 35 -1.72 -53.63 16.86
C SER A 35 -1.18 -52.21 16.98
N CYS A 36 -0.38 -51.97 18.02
CA CYS A 36 0.27 -50.70 18.31
C CYS A 36 1.08 -50.19 17.10
N CYS A 37 1.82 -51.09 16.44
CA CYS A 37 2.62 -50.76 15.25
C CYS A 37 1.76 -50.27 14.08
N VAL A 38 0.61 -50.90 13.82
CA VAL A 38 -0.31 -50.49 12.74
C VAL A 38 -0.96 -49.15 13.08
N LYS A 39 -1.42 -48.97 14.31
CA LYS A 39 -2.03 -47.72 14.80
C LYS A 39 -1.09 -46.52 14.60
N TYR A 40 0.15 -46.62 15.08
CA TYR A 40 1.11 -45.53 14.98
C TYR A 40 1.65 -45.35 13.55
N SER A 41 1.79 -46.41 12.75
CA SER A 41 2.18 -46.27 11.34
C SER A 41 1.13 -45.49 10.54
N VAL A 42 -0.16 -45.85 10.67
CA VAL A 42 -1.26 -45.13 10.00
C VAL A 42 -1.33 -43.68 10.51
N PHE A 43 -1.11 -43.44 11.80
CA PHE A 43 -1.09 -42.09 12.34
C PHE A 43 0.07 -41.26 11.76
N SER A 44 1.31 -41.76 11.81
CA SER A 44 2.50 -41.04 11.37
C SER A 44 2.47 -40.65 9.89
N PHE A 45 2.11 -41.58 9.00
CA PHE A 45 2.04 -41.27 7.56
C PHE A 45 0.92 -40.27 7.25
N ASN A 46 -0.24 -40.37 7.91
CA ASN A 46 -1.37 -39.46 7.65
C ASN A 46 -1.17 -38.06 8.24
N VAL A 47 -0.37 -37.90 9.30
CA VAL A 47 0.02 -36.57 9.81
C VAL A 47 0.87 -35.82 8.78
N LEU A 48 1.78 -36.50 8.08
CA LEU A 48 2.57 -35.89 7.01
C LEU A 48 1.69 -35.41 5.86
N PHE A 49 0.77 -36.26 5.37
CA PHE A 49 -0.19 -35.85 4.34
C PHE A 49 -1.12 -34.74 4.79
N PHE A 50 -1.54 -34.72 6.06
CA PHE A 50 -2.34 -33.64 6.61
C PHE A 50 -1.61 -32.29 6.56
N LEU A 51 -0.33 -32.25 6.98
CA LEU A 51 0.48 -31.03 6.94
C LEU A 51 0.78 -30.57 5.51
N ILE A 52 1.10 -31.51 4.61
CA ILE A 52 1.33 -31.21 3.19
C ILE A 52 0.05 -30.67 2.53
N GLY A 53 -1.09 -31.33 2.74
CA GLY A 53 -2.38 -30.90 2.21
C GLY A 53 -2.80 -29.53 2.73
N PHE A 54 -2.59 -29.26 4.03
CA PHE A 54 -2.85 -27.95 4.60
C PHE A 54 -1.94 -26.86 4.02
N GLY A 55 -0.64 -27.15 3.84
CA GLY A 55 0.30 -26.23 3.20
C GLY A 55 -0.08 -25.91 1.74
N LEU A 56 -0.44 -26.93 0.95
CA LEU A 56 -0.90 -26.74 -0.44
C LEU A 56 -2.20 -25.92 -0.50
N LEU A 57 -3.13 -26.12 0.43
CA LEU A 57 -4.34 -25.30 0.53
C LEU A 57 -4.04 -23.85 0.88
N LEU A 58 -3.11 -23.59 1.82
CA LEU A 58 -2.69 -22.23 2.16
C LEU A 58 -2.02 -21.54 0.97
N ILE A 59 -1.09 -22.21 0.29
CA ILE A 59 -0.40 -21.67 -0.90
C ILE A 59 -1.40 -21.44 -2.03
N GLY A 60 -2.28 -22.41 -2.32
CA GLY A 60 -3.29 -22.30 -3.37
C GLY A 60 -4.31 -21.19 -3.08
N THR A 61 -4.76 -21.06 -1.84
CA THR A 61 -5.70 -20.00 -1.43
C THR A 61 -5.03 -18.63 -1.45
N TRP A 62 -3.79 -18.53 -0.96
CA TRP A 62 -3.01 -17.29 -1.02
C TRP A 62 -2.79 -16.84 -2.47
N ALA A 63 -2.41 -17.76 -3.36
CA ALA A 63 -2.26 -17.49 -4.79
C ALA A 63 -3.58 -17.02 -5.43
N GLN A 64 -4.72 -17.61 -5.05
CA GLN A 64 -6.04 -17.20 -5.55
C GLN A 64 -6.48 -15.82 -5.00
N ILE A 65 -6.14 -15.48 -3.76
CA ILE A 65 -6.43 -14.18 -3.15
C ILE A 65 -5.60 -13.08 -3.83
N GLU A 66 -4.31 -13.33 -4.06
CA GLU A 66 -3.40 -12.37 -4.71
C GLU A 66 -3.84 -12.06 -6.16
N LYS A 67 -4.41 -13.04 -6.87
CA LYS A 67 -4.94 -12.88 -8.23
C LYS A 67 -6.17 -11.96 -8.33
N ASN A 68 -6.78 -11.60 -7.20
CA ASN A 68 -7.75 -10.51 -6.97
C ASN A 68 -8.63 -10.05 -8.16
N ASN A 69 -9.40 -10.95 -8.78
CA ASN A 69 -10.53 -10.59 -9.66
C ASN A 69 -11.52 -11.76 -9.84
N ILE A 70 -12.22 -12.13 -8.75
CA ILE A 70 -13.34 -13.08 -8.77
C ILE A 70 -14.41 -12.69 -9.82
N TYR A 71 -14.56 -11.39 -10.15
CA TYR A 71 -15.52 -10.90 -11.15
C TYR A 71 -15.07 -11.07 -12.62
N SER A 72 -13.77 -11.14 -12.92
CA SER A 72 -13.28 -11.29 -14.30
C SER A 72 -13.34 -12.74 -14.80
N HIS A 73 -13.28 -13.72 -13.88
CA HIS A 73 -13.29 -15.14 -14.21
C HIS A 73 -14.67 -15.71 -14.52
N ILE A 74 -15.76 -15.09 -14.04
CA ILE A 74 -17.12 -15.59 -14.29
C ILE A 74 -17.51 -15.39 -15.78
N ASN A 75 -16.96 -14.37 -16.44
CA ASN A 75 -17.17 -14.12 -17.88
C ASN A 75 -16.23 -14.92 -18.81
N LYS A 76 -15.12 -15.48 -18.31
CA LYS A 76 -14.19 -16.36 -19.04
C LYS A 76 -14.33 -17.83 -18.58
N ALA A 77 -15.56 -18.32 -18.46
CA ALA A 77 -15.88 -19.67 -17.99
C ALA A 77 -15.25 -20.83 -18.80
N SER A 78 -14.63 -20.55 -19.95
CA SER A 78 -14.07 -21.57 -20.85
C SER A 78 -12.62 -21.98 -20.55
N LYS A 79 -11.89 -21.36 -19.61
CA LYS A 79 -10.46 -21.68 -19.38
C LYS A 79 -10.06 -21.95 -17.92
N PHE A 80 -11.03 -22.28 -17.05
CA PHE A 80 -10.79 -22.56 -15.63
C PHE A 80 -9.83 -23.75 -15.38
N TYR A 81 -9.80 -24.73 -16.29
CA TYR A 81 -8.94 -25.92 -16.19
C TYR A 81 -7.45 -25.66 -16.46
N LEU A 82 -7.08 -24.47 -16.94
CA LEU A 82 -5.70 -24.10 -17.28
C LEU A 82 -4.97 -23.32 -16.17
N ASP A 83 -5.65 -22.95 -15.07
CA ASP A 83 -5.03 -22.22 -13.96
C ASP A 83 -4.19 -23.16 -13.06
N PRO A 84 -2.85 -23.01 -13.01
CA PRO A 84 -1.99 -23.86 -12.17
C PRO A 84 -2.33 -23.79 -10.68
N SER A 85 -2.80 -22.64 -10.19
CA SER A 85 -3.12 -22.43 -8.77
C SER A 85 -4.38 -23.18 -8.33
N LEU A 86 -5.33 -23.37 -9.25
CA LEU A 86 -6.52 -24.19 -9.01
C LEU A 86 -6.17 -25.68 -8.89
N LEU A 87 -5.26 -26.19 -9.73
CA LEU A 87 -4.81 -27.58 -9.64
C LEU A 87 -4.12 -27.86 -8.30
N VAL A 88 -3.31 -26.91 -7.82
CA VAL A 88 -2.68 -26.95 -6.48
C VAL A 88 -3.75 -26.96 -5.38
N LEU A 89 -4.80 -26.16 -5.50
CA LEU A 89 -5.91 -26.11 -4.54
C LEU A 89 -6.67 -27.45 -4.48
N ILE A 90 -7.01 -28.04 -5.63
CA ILE A 90 -7.71 -29.33 -5.72
C ILE A 90 -6.83 -30.45 -5.15
N ALA A 91 -5.56 -30.50 -5.52
CA ALA A 91 -4.60 -31.46 -4.99
C ALA A 91 -4.42 -31.32 -3.47
N GLY A 92 -4.34 -30.08 -2.97
CA GLY A 92 -4.29 -29.76 -1.54
C GLY A 92 -5.53 -30.24 -0.80
N LEU A 93 -6.73 -30.01 -1.36
CA LEU A 93 -7.99 -30.45 -0.78
C LEU A 93 -8.07 -31.98 -0.66
N ILE A 94 -7.76 -32.71 -1.74
CA ILE A 94 -7.77 -34.18 -1.73
C ILE A 94 -6.76 -34.70 -0.70
N THR A 95 -5.55 -34.16 -0.67
CA THR A 95 -4.49 -34.59 0.26
C THR A 95 -4.86 -34.29 1.72
N PHE A 96 -5.47 -33.13 1.99
CA PHE A 96 -5.98 -32.77 3.31
C PHE A 96 -7.11 -33.70 3.77
N LEU A 97 -8.03 -34.07 2.86
CA LEU A 97 -9.11 -35.00 3.15
C LEU A 97 -8.59 -36.40 3.52
N ILE A 98 -7.54 -36.88 2.84
CA ILE A 98 -6.82 -38.13 3.18
C ILE A 98 -6.21 -38.01 4.58
N GLY A 99 -5.63 -36.86 4.92
CA GLY A 99 -5.03 -36.58 6.23
C GLY A 99 -5.95 -36.77 7.43
N ASN A 100 -7.28 -36.73 7.26
CA ASN A 100 -8.26 -37.05 8.32
C ASN A 100 -8.14 -38.50 8.84
N GLY A 101 -7.42 -39.38 8.13
CA GLY A 101 -7.05 -40.71 8.59
C GLY A 101 -6.26 -40.69 9.92
N CYS A 102 -5.55 -39.60 10.24
CA CYS A 102 -4.83 -39.47 11.51
C CYS A 102 -5.77 -39.44 12.72
N VAL A 103 -6.90 -38.71 12.62
CA VAL A 103 -7.94 -38.65 13.67
C VAL A 103 -8.64 -39.99 13.80
N GLY A 104 -8.88 -40.68 12.67
CA GLY A 104 -9.44 -42.03 12.64
C GLY A 104 -8.60 -43.04 13.40
N SER A 105 -7.28 -43.04 13.20
CA SER A 105 -6.37 -43.95 13.90
C SER A 105 -6.20 -43.59 15.38
N LEU A 106 -5.97 -42.31 15.71
CA LEU A 106 -5.69 -41.88 17.08
C LEU A 106 -6.90 -42.02 18.01
N ARG A 107 -8.09 -41.66 17.53
CA ARG A 107 -9.35 -41.76 18.30
C ARG A 107 -10.06 -43.10 18.13
N GLU A 108 -9.45 -44.05 17.41
CA GLU A 108 -10.04 -45.37 17.13
C GLU A 108 -11.47 -45.25 16.56
N ASN A 109 -11.68 -44.23 15.72
CA ASN A 109 -12.98 -43.89 15.16
C ASN A 109 -13.16 -44.60 13.80
N THR A 110 -13.98 -45.65 13.82
CA THR A 110 -14.27 -46.48 12.65
C THR A 110 -14.90 -45.72 11.50
N SER A 111 -15.62 -44.62 11.73
CA SER A 111 -16.22 -43.79 10.67
C SER A 111 -15.15 -43.04 9.88
N PHE A 112 -14.19 -42.39 10.55
CA PHE A 112 -13.09 -41.69 9.89
C PHE A 112 -12.12 -42.65 9.19
N LEU A 113 -11.85 -43.83 9.78
CA LEU A 113 -11.06 -44.89 9.12
C LEU A 113 -11.78 -45.45 7.88
N THR A 114 -13.11 -45.55 7.91
CA THR A 114 -13.92 -45.96 6.75
C THR A 114 -13.90 -44.89 5.67
N PHE A 115 -14.01 -43.61 6.02
CA PHE A 115 -13.89 -42.50 5.06
C PHE A 115 -12.51 -42.47 4.39
N TYR A 116 -11.45 -42.57 5.18
CA TYR A 116 -10.06 -42.64 4.69
C TYR A 116 -9.83 -43.80 3.71
N SER A 117 -10.20 -45.02 4.10
CA SER A 117 -10.02 -46.20 3.23
C SER A 117 -10.90 -46.18 1.98
N THR A 118 -12.10 -45.59 2.06
CA THR A 118 -12.97 -45.42 0.89
C THR A 118 -12.39 -44.38 -0.08
N LEU A 119 -11.88 -43.26 0.43
CA LEU A 119 -11.24 -42.22 -0.39
C LEU A 119 -9.99 -42.74 -1.10
N LEU A 120 -9.12 -43.48 -0.40
CA LEU A 120 -7.98 -44.16 -1.01
C LEU A 120 -8.40 -45.19 -2.06
N GLY A 121 -9.47 -45.94 -1.80
CA GLY A 121 -10.02 -46.89 -2.78
C GLY A 121 -10.52 -46.21 -4.06
N LEU A 122 -11.21 -45.08 -3.94
CA LEU A 122 -11.65 -44.29 -5.10
C LEU A 122 -10.46 -43.73 -5.89
N LEU A 123 -9.42 -43.24 -5.20
CA LEU A 123 -8.20 -42.75 -5.86
C LEU A 123 -7.45 -43.86 -6.59
N LEU A 124 -7.34 -45.05 -5.99
CA LEU A 124 -6.72 -46.21 -6.63
C LEU A 124 -7.47 -46.64 -7.90
N ILE A 125 -8.81 -46.64 -7.86
CA ILE A 125 -9.64 -46.92 -9.04
C ILE A 125 -9.44 -45.84 -10.11
N ALA A 126 -9.41 -44.57 -9.71
CA ALA A 126 -9.20 -43.45 -10.63
C ALA A 126 -7.79 -43.48 -11.27
N GLU A 127 -6.76 -43.84 -10.51
CA GLU A 127 -5.38 -44.00 -11.00
C GLU A 127 -5.29 -45.13 -12.03
N PHE A 128 -5.89 -46.29 -11.73
CA PHE A 128 -5.95 -47.40 -12.67
C PHE A 128 -6.74 -47.05 -13.93
N ALA A 129 -7.91 -46.43 -13.80
CA ALA A 129 -8.73 -45.99 -14.92
C ALA A 129 -8.01 -44.93 -15.77
N GLY A 130 -7.32 -43.99 -15.13
CA GLY A 130 -6.51 -42.97 -15.80
C GLY A 130 -5.33 -43.57 -16.57
N ALA A 131 -4.64 -44.55 -16.00
CA ALA A 131 -3.55 -45.26 -16.69
C ALA A 131 -4.06 -46.03 -17.92
N VAL A 132 -5.18 -46.76 -17.79
CA VAL A 132 -5.82 -47.46 -18.91
C VAL A 132 -6.28 -46.46 -19.98
N PHE A 133 -6.90 -45.35 -19.58
CA PHE A 133 -7.35 -44.30 -20.50
C PHE A 133 -6.18 -43.66 -21.26
N ALA A 134 -5.10 -43.30 -20.56
CA ALA A 134 -3.91 -42.71 -21.18
C ALA A 134 -3.27 -43.66 -22.21
N TYR A 135 -3.31 -44.97 -21.97
CA TYR A 135 -2.81 -45.96 -22.91
C TYR A 135 -3.78 -46.21 -24.09
N ALA A 136 -5.07 -46.42 -23.80
CA ALA A 136 -6.08 -46.78 -24.80
C ALA A 136 -6.45 -45.61 -25.73
N CYS A 137 -6.46 -44.38 -25.21
CA CYS A 137 -6.86 -43.18 -25.94
C CYS A 137 -5.68 -42.26 -26.23
N ARG A 138 -4.46 -42.80 -26.39
CA ARG A 138 -3.24 -42.00 -26.57
C ARG A 138 -3.31 -41.01 -27.73
N ASP A 139 -3.94 -41.39 -28.85
CA ASP A 139 -4.01 -40.55 -30.05
C ASP A 139 -4.99 -39.38 -29.85
N GLN A 140 -6.11 -39.61 -29.15
CA GLN A 140 -7.05 -38.55 -28.78
C GLN A 140 -6.46 -37.62 -27.71
N LEU A 141 -5.71 -38.19 -26.77
CA LEU A 141 -5.01 -37.45 -25.73
C LEU A 141 -3.95 -36.53 -26.32
N ASP A 142 -3.21 -36.97 -27.36
CA ASP A 142 -2.23 -36.14 -28.06
C ASP A 142 -2.88 -34.90 -28.69
N VAL A 143 -4.01 -35.08 -29.39
CA VAL A 143 -4.78 -33.97 -29.97
C VAL A 143 -5.29 -33.02 -28.88
N TYR A 144 -5.78 -33.55 -27.76
CA TYR A 144 -6.25 -32.75 -26.65
C TYR A 144 -5.11 -31.92 -26.02
N ILE A 145 -3.96 -32.54 -25.75
CA ILE A 145 -2.78 -31.85 -25.20
C ILE A 145 -2.27 -30.76 -26.15
N ARG A 146 -2.25 -31.02 -27.47
CA ARG A 146 -1.90 -30.01 -28.48
C ARG A 146 -2.81 -28.79 -28.39
N ASN A 147 -4.12 -29.00 -28.35
CA ASN A 147 -5.09 -27.90 -28.25
C ASN A 147 -4.93 -27.12 -26.93
N LEU A 148 -4.75 -27.84 -25.82
CA LEU A 148 -4.52 -27.25 -24.51
C LEU A 148 -3.27 -26.35 -24.48
N LEU A 149 -2.16 -26.83 -25.05
CA LEU A 149 -0.90 -26.08 -25.13
C LEU A 149 -0.97 -24.92 -26.11
N ASN A 150 -1.72 -25.05 -27.21
CA ASN A 150 -1.97 -23.93 -28.13
C ASN A 150 -2.73 -22.79 -27.45
N ASP A 151 -3.69 -23.10 -26.57
CA ASP A 151 -4.39 -22.08 -25.77
C ASP A 151 -3.47 -21.29 -24.84
N VAL A 152 -2.38 -21.91 -24.35
CA VAL A 152 -1.35 -21.24 -23.54
C VAL A 152 -0.60 -20.19 -24.37
N VAL A 153 -0.23 -20.51 -25.60
CA VAL A 153 0.44 -19.56 -26.53
C VAL A 153 -0.47 -18.38 -26.85
N VAL A 154 -1.76 -18.63 -27.11
CA VAL A 154 -2.74 -17.57 -27.37
C VAL A 154 -2.88 -16.65 -26.15
N GLY A 155 -2.95 -17.21 -24.94
CA GLY A 155 -3.13 -16.48 -23.68
C GLY A 155 -1.86 -15.89 -23.05
N TYR A 156 -0.71 -15.95 -23.73
CA TYR A 156 0.59 -15.60 -23.14
C TYR A 156 0.67 -14.19 -22.54
N ARG A 157 0.07 -13.17 -23.18
CA ARG A 157 0.03 -11.79 -22.65
C ARG A 157 -1.21 -11.49 -21.80
N ASP A 158 -2.17 -12.41 -21.78
CA ASP A 158 -3.44 -12.24 -21.06
C ASP A 158 -3.34 -12.69 -19.60
N ASP A 159 -2.44 -13.63 -19.28
CA ASP A 159 -2.28 -14.24 -17.96
C ASP A 159 -0.78 -14.41 -17.58
N PRO A 160 -0.30 -13.73 -16.53
CA PRO A 160 1.08 -13.85 -16.05
C PRO A 160 1.50 -15.28 -15.69
N ASP A 161 0.57 -16.13 -15.23
CA ASP A 161 0.88 -17.51 -14.86
C ASP A 161 1.13 -18.38 -16.09
N LEU A 162 0.38 -18.14 -17.17
CA LEU A 162 0.61 -18.80 -18.45
C LEU A 162 1.95 -18.37 -19.07
N GLN A 163 2.33 -17.10 -18.89
CA GLN A 163 3.64 -16.59 -19.28
C GLN A 163 4.76 -17.34 -18.56
N VAL A 164 4.72 -17.42 -17.22
CA VAL A 164 5.73 -18.14 -16.42
C VAL A 164 5.79 -19.63 -16.80
N LEU A 165 4.64 -20.26 -17.04
CA LEU A 165 4.55 -21.67 -17.40
C LEU A 165 5.28 -21.97 -18.72
N ILE A 166 4.95 -21.24 -19.79
CA ILE A 166 5.56 -21.49 -21.10
C ILE A 166 7.02 -21.04 -21.15
N ASP A 167 7.39 -19.95 -20.45
CA ASP A 167 8.77 -19.49 -20.35
C ASP A 167 9.64 -20.55 -19.65
N THR A 168 9.16 -21.11 -18.54
CA THR A 168 9.86 -22.19 -17.82
C THR A 168 9.98 -23.44 -18.70
N MET A 169 8.94 -23.80 -19.43
CA MET A 169 8.94 -24.95 -20.35
C MET A 169 10.00 -24.76 -21.45
N GLN A 170 10.04 -23.59 -22.09
CA GLN A 170 10.96 -23.25 -23.17
C GLN A 170 12.41 -23.21 -22.70
N GLU A 171 12.67 -22.64 -21.51
CA GLU A 171 14.01 -22.57 -20.92
C GLU A 171 14.51 -23.95 -20.46
N THR A 172 13.64 -24.75 -19.83
CA THR A 172 14.03 -26.06 -19.28
C THR A 172 14.31 -27.07 -20.39
N TRP A 173 13.48 -27.09 -21.45
CA TRP A 173 13.58 -28.08 -22.52
C TRP A 173 14.28 -27.57 -23.78
N LYS A 174 14.76 -26.31 -23.77
CA LYS A 174 15.50 -25.68 -24.86
C LYS A 174 14.74 -25.80 -26.18
N CYS A 175 13.50 -25.32 -26.15
CA CYS A 175 12.52 -25.42 -27.23
C CYS A 175 11.81 -24.07 -27.41
N CYS A 176 11.09 -23.91 -28.53
CA CYS A 176 10.30 -22.70 -28.78
C CYS A 176 8.97 -23.06 -29.44
N GLY A 177 7.88 -22.48 -28.92
CA GLY A 177 6.52 -22.84 -29.33
C GLY A 177 6.12 -24.25 -28.90
N ILE A 178 5.04 -24.78 -29.46
CA ILE A 178 4.49 -26.09 -29.11
C ILE A 178 5.04 -27.16 -30.06
N GLU A 179 4.82 -27.00 -31.36
CA GLU A 179 5.38 -27.82 -32.43
C GLU A 179 6.61 -27.15 -33.06
N ASP A 180 6.58 -25.83 -33.23
CA ASP A 180 7.69 -25.04 -33.75
C ASP A 180 7.61 -23.56 -33.35
N ALA A 181 8.66 -22.80 -33.67
CA ALA A 181 8.73 -21.37 -33.37
C ALA A 181 7.65 -20.52 -34.11
N ASN A 182 6.99 -21.04 -35.14
CA ASN A 182 5.91 -20.34 -35.85
C ASN A 182 4.58 -20.38 -35.13
N ASP A 183 4.43 -21.20 -34.09
CA ASP A 183 3.20 -21.24 -33.28
C ASP A 183 2.85 -19.88 -32.66
N TRP A 184 3.85 -19.02 -32.48
CA TRP A 184 3.69 -17.64 -32.05
C TRP A 184 2.87 -16.77 -33.03
N GLU A 185 2.56 -17.24 -34.24
CA GLU A 185 1.59 -16.60 -35.14
C GLU A 185 0.17 -16.58 -34.57
N ARG A 186 -0.15 -17.52 -33.67
CA ARG A 186 -1.48 -17.60 -33.05
C ARG A 186 -1.69 -16.56 -31.94
N ASN A 187 -0.61 -15.91 -31.48
CA ASN A 187 -0.69 -14.89 -30.45
C ASN A 187 -0.93 -13.50 -31.06
N THR A 188 -1.86 -12.74 -30.48
CA THR A 188 -2.28 -11.41 -30.95
C THR A 188 -1.16 -10.36 -30.96
N TYR A 189 -0.10 -10.52 -30.18
CA TYR A 189 1.04 -9.60 -30.13
C TYR A 189 2.20 -10.06 -31.02
N PHE A 190 2.49 -11.36 -31.04
CA PHE A 190 3.65 -11.91 -31.79
C PHE A 190 3.35 -12.24 -33.26
N ALA A 191 2.10 -12.25 -33.68
CA ALA A 191 1.74 -12.47 -35.08
C ALA A 191 2.38 -11.43 -36.02
N ILE A 192 2.77 -11.86 -37.22
CA ILE A 192 3.36 -10.97 -38.22
C ILE A 192 2.34 -9.87 -38.62
N ALA A 193 1.06 -10.22 -38.65
CA ALA A 193 -0.03 -9.29 -38.93
C ALA A 193 -0.17 -8.15 -37.90
N SER A 194 0.31 -8.35 -36.67
CA SER A 194 0.21 -7.38 -35.57
C SER A 194 1.10 -6.14 -35.78
N LYS A 195 1.99 -6.17 -36.78
CA LYS A 195 2.70 -4.99 -37.28
C LYS A 195 1.72 -3.90 -37.75
N LYS A 196 0.52 -4.27 -38.22
CA LYS A 196 -0.54 -3.31 -38.62
C LYS A 196 -1.06 -2.48 -37.45
N VAL A 197 -0.99 -3.02 -36.23
CA VAL A 197 -1.41 -2.36 -34.98
C VAL A 197 -0.19 -1.82 -34.22
N GLN A 198 0.98 -1.72 -34.87
CA GLN A 198 2.23 -1.23 -34.29
C GLN A 198 2.68 -1.98 -33.02
N SER A 199 2.37 -3.28 -32.90
CA SER A 199 2.92 -4.09 -31.80
C SER A 199 4.45 -4.20 -31.96
N PRO A 200 5.24 -3.83 -30.92
CA PRO A 200 6.69 -3.96 -30.94
C PRO A 200 7.13 -5.42 -31.20
N GLU A 201 6.42 -6.39 -30.62
CA GLU A 201 6.79 -7.81 -30.66
C GLU A 201 6.36 -8.55 -31.93
N ALA A 202 5.77 -7.85 -32.90
CA ALA A 202 5.25 -8.45 -34.12
C ALA A 202 6.34 -9.21 -34.91
N GLY A 203 6.06 -10.47 -35.25
CA GLY A 203 7.00 -11.35 -35.94
C GLY A 203 8.21 -11.77 -35.09
N GLY A 204 8.12 -11.64 -33.77
CA GLY A 204 9.11 -12.14 -32.81
C GLY A 204 8.68 -13.43 -32.10
N VAL A 205 9.51 -13.83 -31.14
CA VAL A 205 9.24 -14.88 -30.14
C VAL A 205 9.69 -14.35 -28.76
N PRO A 206 9.18 -14.90 -27.63
CA PRO A 206 9.64 -14.51 -26.30
C PRO A 206 11.12 -14.78 -26.05
N PHE A 207 11.65 -14.11 -25.02
CA PHE A 207 13.05 -14.24 -24.63
C PHE A 207 13.42 -15.65 -24.12
N SER A 208 12.44 -16.42 -23.64
CA SER A 208 12.61 -17.80 -23.18
C SER A 208 12.99 -18.77 -24.32
N CYS A 209 12.66 -18.42 -25.57
CA CYS A 209 13.10 -19.13 -26.77
C CYS A 209 14.58 -18.88 -27.16
N CYS A 210 15.28 -17.95 -26.49
CA CYS A 210 16.63 -17.54 -26.85
C CYS A 210 17.69 -18.61 -26.50
N VAL A 211 18.63 -18.83 -27.42
CA VAL A 211 19.82 -19.65 -27.15
C VAL A 211 20.78 -18.84 -26.28
N ASN A 212 21.11 -19.36 -25.10
CA ASN A 212 22.07 -18.70 -24.21
C ASN A 212 23.49 -18.98 -24.71
N SER A 213 24.24 -17.95 -25.14
CA SER A 213 25.64 -18.10 -25.54
C SER A 213 26.53 -18.27 -24.30
N SER A 214 27.35 -19.32 -24.27
CA SER A 214 28.25 -19.63 -23.16
C SER A 214 29.39 -18.60 -22.97
N GLU A 215 29.57 -17.64 -23.88
CA GLU A 215 30.62 -16.62 -23.82
C GLU A 215 30.20 -15.32 -23.12
N THR A 216 28.91 -15.11 -22.85
CA THR A 216 28.39 -13.87 -22.25
C THR A 216 27.66 -14.14 -20.94
N MET A 217 28.08 -13.49 -19.86
CA MET A 217 27.50 -13.60 -18.50
C MET A 217 26.05 -13.04 -18.40
N PHE A 218 25.52 -12.43 -19.46
CA PHE A 218 24.21 -11.78 -19.49
C PHE A 218 23.25 -12.44 -20.49
N LYS A 219 21.97 -12.57 -20.10
CA LYS A 219 20.89 -13.12 -20.94
C LYS A 219 20.36 -12.03 -21.89
N ASN A 220 20.37 -12.28 -23.20
CA ASN A 220 19.86 -11.33 -24.19
C ASN A 220 18.34 -11.40 -24.30
N PHE A 221 17.64 -10.50 -23.62
CA PHE A 221 16.16 -10.41 -23.66
C PHE A 221 15.59 -9.95 -25.01
N TYR A 222 16.44 -9.44 -25.91
CA TYR A 222 16.03 -8.91 -27.21
C TYR A 222 16.30 -9.89 -28.38
N CYS A 223 16.81 -11.09 -28.11
CA CYS A 223 17.24 -12.01 -29.17
C CYS A 223 16.10 -12.46 -30.10
N GLY A 224 14.88 -12.57 -29.56
CA GLY A 224 13.71 -13.10 -30.27
C GLY A 224 12.95 -12.07 -31.11
N HIS A 225 13.36 -10.79 -31.06
CA HIS A 225 12.61 -9.70 -31.66
C HIS A 225 12.68 -9.71 -33.20
N GLY A 226 11.53 -9.81 -33.87
CA GLY A 226 11.43 -9.78 -35.33
C GLY A 226 12.17 -10.91 -36.06
N VAL A 227 12.54 -11.99 -35.37
CA VAL A 227 13.32 -13.11 -35.95
C VAL A 227 12.55 -13.83 -37.05
N ARG A 228 11.22 -13.93 -36.91
CA ARG A 228 10.33 -14.59 -37.89
C ARG A 228 10.02 -13.73 -39.11
N LEU A 229 10.44 -12.46 -39.11
CA LEU A 229 10.38 -11.58 -40.30
C LEU A 229 11.54 -11.81 -41.27
N LYS A 230 12.58 -12.54 -40.85
CA LYS A 230 13.79 -12.81 -41.62
C LYS A 230 13.93 -14.31 -41.86
N GLU A 231 13.25 -14.79 -42.90
CA GLU A 231 13.16 -16.22 -43.27
C GLU A 231 14.53 -16.92 -43.40
N GLN A 232 15.57 -16.18 -43.81
CA GLN A 232 16.95 -16.69 -43.93
C GLN A 232 17.65 -17.01 -42.59
N VAL A 233 17.15 -16.51 -41.45
CA VAL A 233 17.77 -16.67 -40.12
C VAL A 233 17.28 -17.93 -39.40
N MET A 234 16.07 -18.41 -39.72
CA MET A 234 15.43 -19.52 -39.00
C MET A 234 15.98 -20.90 -39.35
N HIS A 235 16.60 -21.07 -40.53
CA HIS A 235 17.15 -22.35 -41.01
C HIS A 235 18.68 -22.42 -41.06
N SER A 236 19.37 -21.40 -40.51
CA SER A 236 20.84 -21.35 -40.50
C SER A 236 21.40 -22.09 -39.28
N THR A 237 22.52 -22.80 -39.46
CA THR A 237 23.34 -23.37 -38.38
C THR A 237 23.93 -22.23 -37.53
N GLY A 238 23.18 -21.79 -36.51
CA GLY A 238 23.50 -20.65 -35.65
C GLY A 238 22.32 -19.73 -35.35
N SER A 239 21.07 -20.22 -35.41
CA SER A 239 19.89 -19.41 -35.07
C SER A 239 19.99 -18.85 -33.63
N PRO A 240 19.60 -17.58 -33.40
CA PRO A 240 19.61 -16.99 -32.06
C PRO A 240 18.54 -17.58 -31.13
N ILE A 241 17.65 -18.41 -31.67
CA ILE A 241 16.52 -19.03 -30.97
C ILE A 241 16.53 -20.56 -31.15
N TYR A 242 15.89 -21.27 -30.22
CA TYR A 242 15.53 -22.67 -30.39
C TYR A 242 14.43 -22.79 -31.46
N THR A 243 14.57 -23.75 -32.38
CA THR A 243 13.63 -23.95 -33.49
C THR A 243 12.72 -25.16 -33.32
N GLU A 244 13.09 -26.08 -32.43
CA GLU A 244 12.30 -27.28 -32.12
C GLU A 244 11.17 -26.95 -31.13
N GLY A 245 9.97 -27.46 -31.38
CA GLY A 245 8.84 -27.29 -30.46
C GLY A 245 8.98 -28.04 -29.15
N CYS A 246 8.27 -27.54 -28.13
CA CYS A 246 8.32 -28.12 -26.80
C CYS A 246 7.52 -29.43 -26.64
N LEU A 247 6.48 -29.65 -27.44
CA LEU A 247 5.68 -30.88 -27.40
C LEU A 247 6.46 -32.11 -27.92
N PRO A 248 7.18 -32.05 -29.06
CA PRO A 248 8.08 -33.14 -29.46
C PRO A 248 9.14 -33.48 -28.41
N LYS A 249 9.71 -32.46 -27.75
CA LYS A 249 10.66 -32.64 -26.63
C LYS A 249 10.00 -33.34 -25.43
N LEU A 250 8.78 -32.93 -25.07
CA LEU A 250 8.00 -33.57 -24.01
C LEU A 250 7.70 -35.03 -24.33
N GLN A 251 7.27 -35.33 -25.55
CA GLN A 251 7.01 -36.71 -26.00
C GLN A 251 8.28 -37.56 -25.97
N LEU A 252 9.41 -37.00 -26.40
CA LEU A 252 10.71 -37.68 -26.35
C LEU A 252 11.14 -37.95 -24.90
N TRP A 253 11.01 -36.96 -24.02
CA TRP A 253 11.31 -37.13 -22.60
C TRP A 253 10.41 -38.19 -21.96
N LEU A 254 9.10 -38.14 -22.25
CA LEU A 254 8.13 -39.11 -21.72
C LEU A 254 8.44 -40.53 -22.23
N SER A 255 8.76 -40.69 -23.51
CA SER A 255 9.15 -41.98 -24.10
C SER A 255 10.41 -42.54 -23.43
N ASN A 256 11.41 -41.68 -23.15
CA ASN A 256 12.66 -42.10 -22.52
C ASN A 256 12.50 -42.42 -21.03
N ASN A 257 11.54 -41.78 -20.35
CA ASN A 257 11.31 -41.92 -18.90
C ASN A 257 10.04 -42.71 -18.55
N VAL A 258 9.37 -43.34 -19.53
CA VAL A 258 8.10 -44.05 -19.31
C VAL A 258 8.23 -45.15 -18.26
N PHE A 259 9.40 -45.80 -18.18
CA PHE A 259 9.69 -46.82 -17.18
C PHE A 259 9.74 -46.23 -15.76
N LEU A 260 10.35 -45.05 -15.60
CA LEU A 260 10.42 -44.36 -14.31
C LEU A 260 9.03 -43.91 -13.84
N VAL A 261 8.25 -43.30 -14.75
CA VAL A 261 6.86 -42.89 -14.47
C VAL A 261 6.01 -44.11 -14.10
N GLY A 262 6.17 -45.23 -14.82
CA GLY A 262 5.51 -46.49 -14.51
C GLY A 262 5.86 -47.02 -13.11
N ILE A 263 7.14 -46.99 -12.71
CA ILE A 263 7.56 -47.37 -11.35
C ILE A 263 6.88 -46.47 -10.31
N CYS A 264 6.86 -45.15 -10.52
CA CYS A 264 6.24 -44.21 -9.58
C CYS A 264 4.75 -44.50 -9.37
N LEU A 265 3.99 -44.76 -10.44
CA LEU A 265 2.57 -45.12 -10.35
C LEU A 265 2.36 -46.45 -9.61
N VAL A 266 3.18 -47.48 -9.91
CA VAL A 266 3.09 -48.77 -9.21
C VAL A 266 3.41 -48.62 -7.72
N VAL A 267 4.43 -47.84 -7.36
CA VAL A 267 4.77 -47.56 -5.95
C VAL A 267 3.65 -46.80 -5.25
N ALA A 268 3.05 -45.80 -5.90
CA ALA A 268 1.91 -45.07 -5.36
C ALA A 268 0.70 -45.99 -5.11
N ALA A 269 0.35 -46.84 -6.07
CA ALA A 269 -0.70 -47.84 -5.95
C ALA A 269 -0.44 -48.82 -4.79
N ILE A 270 0.81 -49.29 -4.61
CA ILE A 270 1.19 -50.15 -3.49
C ILE A 270 1.00 -49.44 -2.15
N ILE A 271 1.44 -48.18 -2.03
CA ILE A 271 1.29 -47.39 -0.81
C ILE A 271 -0.20 -47.18 -0.47
N GLN A 272 -1.02 -46.83 -1.47
CA GLN A 272 -2.47 -46.69 -1.29
C GLN A 272 -3.11 -48.01 -0.84
N PHE A 273 -2.75 -49.13 -1.49
CA PHE A 273 -3.24 -50.45 -1.13
C PHE A 273 -2.86 -50.85 0.30
N LEU A 274 -1.61 -50.64 0.70
CA LEU A 274 -1.16 -50.88 2.08
C LEU A 274 -1.92 -49.99 3.07
N GLY A 275 -2.16 -48.72 2.73
CA GLY A 275 -2.97 -47.80 3.53
C GLY A 275 -4.40 -48.32 3.74
N ILE A 276 -5.02 -48.87 2.70
CA ILE A 276 -6.34 -49.51 2.78
C ILE A 276 -6.28 -50.75 3.68
N CYS A 277 -5.32 -51.65 3.48
CA CYS A 277 -5.15 -52.85 4.29
C CYS A 277 -4.95 -52.51 5.77
N PHE A 278 -4.08 -51.56 6.10
CA PHE A 278 -3.84 -51.15 7.48
C PHE A 278 -5.06 -50.48 8.10
N ALA A 279 -5.82 -49.67 7.36
CA ALA A 279 -7.05 -49.08 7.86
C ALA A 279 -8.15 -50.12 8.11
N GLN A 280 -8.30 -51.12 7.24
CA GLN A 280 -9.27 -52.20 7.43
C GLN A 280 -8.87 -53.15 8.56
N ASN A 281 -7.58 -53.47 8.69
CA ASN A 281 -7.06 -54.26 9.81
C ASN A 281 -7.28 -53.53 11.14
N LEU A 282 -6.90 -52.25 11.21
CA LEU A 282 -7.14 -51.44 12.41
C LEU A 282 -8.64 -51.33 12.75
N LYS A 283 -9.50 -51.21 11.73
CA LYS A 283 -10.96 -51.23 11.90
C LYS A 283 -11.44 -52.58 12.44
N SER A 284 -10.93 -53.70 11.91
CA SER A 284 -11.22 -55.06 12.38
C SER A 284 -10.77 -55.26 13.83
N ASP A 285 -9.57 -54.81 14.18
CA ASP A 285 -9.03 -54.87 15.55
C ASP A 285 -9.90 -54.06 16.52
N ILE A 286 -10.37 -52.88 16.11
CA ILE A 286 -11.30 -52.05 16.91
C ILE A 286 -12.64 -52.78 17.10
N PHE A 287 -13.16 -53.47 16.08
CA PHE A 287 -14.38 -54.27 16.22
C PHE A 287 -14.20 -55.50 17.11
N ALA A 288 -13.06 -56.20 16.99
CA ALA A 288 -12.73 -57.36 17.82
C ALA A 288 -12.53 -56.96 19.29
N GLN A 289 -11.85 -55.83 19.55
CA GLN A 289 -11.71 -55.25 20.87
C GLN A 289 -13.06 -54.84 21.46
N ARG A 290 -13.96 -54.24 20.66
CA ARG A 290 -15.34 -53.94 21.07
C ARG A 290 -16.15 -55.21 21.34
N ALA A 291 -16.00 -56.25 20.53
CA ALA A 291 -16.67 -57.53 20.69
C ALA A 291 -16.22 -58.25 21.97
N LYS A 292 -14.91 -58.23 22.31
CA LYS A 292 -14.38 -58.70 23.60
C LYS A 292 -14.98 -57.97 24.79
N CYS A 293 -15.16 -56.65 24.70
CA CYS A 293 -15.88 -55.88 25.72
C CYS A 293 -17.37 -56.25 25.81
N CYS A 294 -18.03 -56.58 24.68
CA CYS A 294 -19.44 -56.97 24.63
C CYS A 294 -19.72 -58.41 25.10
N LEU A 295 -18.78 -59.36 24.93
CA LEU A 295 -18.86 -60.74 25.43
C LEU A 295 -18.93 -60.85 26.97
N GLY A 296 -18.66 -59.76 27.70
CA GLY A 296 -18.90 -59.62 29.13
C GLY A 296 -20.33 -59.22 29.53
N CYS A 297 -21.27 -59.10 28.59
CA CYS A 297 -22.67 -58.72 28.86
C CYS A 297 -23.68 -59.76 28.34
N PRO A 298 -24.76 -60.05 29.09
CA PRO A 298 -25.78 -60.99 28.64
C PRO A 298 -26.65 -60.38 27.53
N PHE A 299 -26.52 -60.96 26.32
CA PHE A 299 -27.57 -61.15 25.31
C PHE A 299 -28.34 -59.93 24.76
N VAL A 300 -28.05 -59.52 23.51
CA VAL A 300 -29.04 -59.14 22.47
C VAL A 300 -28.43 -59.48 21.09
N PRO A 301 -29.18 -60.07 20.13
CA PRO A 301 -28.61 -60.72 18.94
C PRO A 301 -28.35 -59.76 17.77
N GLU A 302 -27.27 -60.03 17.03
CA GLU A 302 -27.02 -59.53 15.67
C GLU A 302 -27.85 -60.30 14.64
N LEU A 303 -28.58 -59.59 13.76
CA LEU A 303 -28.61 -59.87 12.31
C LEU A 303 -29.46 -58.82 11.56
N HIS A 304 -29.01 -58.48 10.34
CA HIS A 304 -29.71 -57.73 9.29
C HIS A 304 -29.85 -56.21 9.45
N PHE A 305 -28.92 -55.43 8.90
CA PHE A 305 -29.20 -54.15 8.20
C PHE A 305 -27.95 -53.65 7.46
N MET A 306 -27.58 -54.28 6.33
CA MET A 306 -26.34 -53.95 5.59
C MET A 306 -26.54 -53.17 4.28
N HIS A 307 -27.77 -52.90 3.83
CA HIS A 307 -27.97 -52.30 2.48
C HIS A 307 -28.62 -50.91 2.43
N LEU A 308 -29.22 -50.40 3.51
CA LEU A 308 -29.94 -49.10 3.45
C LEU A 308 -29.14 -47.91 4.02
N ASP A 309 -28.18 -48.16 4.91
CA ASP A 309 -27.43 -47.11 5.62
C ASP A 309 -26.22 -46.58 4.81
N GLN A 310 -25.74 -47.35 3.82
CA GLN A 310 -24.70 -46.90 2.87
C GLN A 310 -25.24 -45.83 1.90
N LEU A 311 -26.49 -45.96 1.44
CA LEU A 311 -27.08 -45.02 0.48
C LEU A 311 -27.45 -43.68 1.15
N ILE A 312 -27.96 -43.73 2.40
CA ILE A 312 -28.31 -42.53 3.18
C ILE A 312 -27.04 -41.76 3.60
N ARG A 313 -25.94 -42.45 3.93
CA ARG A 313 -24.67 -41.80 4.27
C ARG A 313 -23.94 -41.22 3.05
N VAL A 314 -24.05 -41.83 1.87
CA VAL A 314 -23.53 -41.25 0.61
C VAL A 314 -24.31 -39.98 0.24
N ILE A 315 -25.64 -39.97 0.41
CA ILE A 315 -26.46 -38.76 0.21
C ILE A 315 -26.15 -37.69 1.28
N TYR A 316 -25.88 -38.07 2.53
CA TYR A 316 -25.48 -37.14 3.59
C TYR A 316 -24.08 -36.57 3.37
N VAL A 317 -23.16 -37.33 2.77
CA VAL A 317 -21.80 -36.90 2.44
C VAL A 317 -21.80 -35.97 1.22
N ILE A 318 -22.65 -36.21 0.21
CA ILE A 318 -22.86 -35.29 -0.93
C ILE A 318 -23.57 -34.00 -0.47
N SER A 319 -24.49 -34.11 0.50
CA SER A 319 -25.15 -32.95 1.13
C SER A 319 -24.15 -32.11 1.93
N CYS A 320 -23.27 -32.73 2.73
CA CYS A 320 -22.22 -32.01 3.47
C CYS A 320 -21.19 -31.30 2.57
N ILE A 321 -20.88 -31.82 1.38
CA ILE A 321 -20.01 -31.14 0.40
C ILE A 321 -20.72 -29.91 -0.19
N SER A 322 -22.05 -29.91 -0.24
CA SER A 322 -22.87 -28.77 -0.72
C SER A 322 -23.07 -27.69 0.35
N THR A 323 -23.03 -28.03 1.65
CA THR A 323 -23.28 -27.09 2.75
C THR A 323 -22.05 -26.25 3.14
N ILE A 324 -20.85 -26.59 2.68
CA ILE A 324 -19.62 -25.82 2.97
C ILE A 324 -19.60 -24.48 2.22
N GLY A 325 -20.41 -24.31 1.16
CA GLY A 325 -20.58 -23.05 0.44
C GLY A 325 -21.57 -22.05 1.05
N ILE A 326 -22.39 -22.45 2.04
CA ILE A 326 -23.48 -21.59 2.56
C ILE A 326 -23.09 -20.91 3.89
N PHE A 327 -21.92 -21.21 4.46
CA PHE A 327 -21.52 -20.67 5.77
C PHE A 327 -20.99 -19.22 5.75
N PHE A 328 -20.89 -18.56 4.59
CA PHE A 328 -20.23 -17.25 4.44
C PHE A 328 -21.12 -16.01 4.29
N LEU A 329 -22.46 -16.09 4.35
CA LEU A 329 -23.31 -14.87 4.29
C LEU A 329 -24.46 -14.88 5.30
N GLY A 330 -24.26 -14.14 6.41
CA GLY A 330 -25.21 -13.14 6.90
C GLY A 330 -26.61 -13.53 7.45
N LYS A 331 -26.64 -13.80 8.77
CA LYS A 331 -27.46 -13.10 9.81
C LYS A 331 -29.03 -13.29 9.86
N PRO A 332 -29.75 -12.86 10.94
CA PRO A 332 -30.11 -13.72 12.08
C PRO A 332 -31.61 -13.64 12.54
N ALA A 333 -31.90 -14.34 13.65
CA ALA A 333 -32.96 -14.07 14.66
C ALA A 333 -34.28 -14.88 14.67
N ALA A 334 -34.54 -15.38 15.90
CA ALA A 334 -35.82 -15.57 16.59
C ALA A 334 -36.73 -16.79 16.30
N SER A 335 -36.73 -17.74 17.25
CA SER A 335 -37.88 -18.20 18.08
C SER A 335 -37.64 -19.65 18.56
N VAL A 336 -37.11 -19.86 19.77
CA VAL A 336 -37.87 -20.12 20.99
C VAL A 336 -39.37 -20.40 20.77
N LYS A 337 -39.77 -21.68 20.85
CA LYS A 337 -40.99 -22.13 21.57
C LYS A 337 -40.97 -23.65 21.74
N ILE A 338 -40.58 -24.17 22.91
CA ILE A 338 -41.40 -24.48 24.10
C ILE A 338 -41.62 -26.00 24.22
N GLU A 339 -41.01 -26.52 25.29
CA GLU A 339 -41.53 -27.54 26.20
C GLU A 339 -43.00 -27.91 26.01
N SER A 340 -43.25 -29.13 25.57
CA SER A 340 -44.29 -29.99 26.15
C SER A 340 -44.23 -31.34 25.47
N LEU A 341 -44.51 -32.40 26.22
CA LEU A 341 -44.50 -33.81 25.79
C LEU A 341 -43.07 -34.38 25.76
N LEU A 342 -42.52 -34.89 26.86
CA LEU A 342 -43.03 -36.10 27.50
C LEU A 342 -42.29 -36.34 28.83
N PHE A 343 -43.07 -36.48 29.91
CA PHE A 343 -42.70 -37.03 31.24
C PHE A 343 -41.66 -36.22 32.05
N GLY A 344 -42.00 -35.59 33.18
CA GLY A 344 -42.97 -36.04 34.18
C GLY A 344 -42.38 -37.11 35.10
N LYS A 345 -41.19 -36.88 35.65
CA LYS A 345 -40.72 -37.45 36.92
C LYS A 345 -39.62 -36.56 37.50
N LYS A 346 -39.79 -36.14 38.75
CA LYS A 346 -38.77 -35.47 39.57
C LYS A 346 -37.56 -36.40 39.70
N GLU A 347 -36.50 -36.17 38.92
CA GLU A 347 -35.18 -36.70 39.29
C GLU A 347 -34.48 -35.70 40.22
N LYS A 348 -34.16 -36.17 41.42
CA LYS A 348 -33.25 -35.51 42.34
C LYS A 348 -31.96 -35.17 41.58
N LYS A 349 -31.49 -33.92 41.71
CA LYS A 349 -30.10 -33.55 41.37
C LYS A 349 -29.14 -34.63 41.89
N PRO A 350 -28.23 -35.19 41.06
CA PRO A 350 -27.13 -35.96 41.61
C PRO A 350 -26.12 -34.97 42.19
N THR A 351 -26.28 -34.63 43.47
CA THR A 351 -25.15 -34.22 44.30
C THR A 351 -24.31 -35.47 44.57
N ALA A 352 -23.59 -35.94 43.56
CA ALA A 352 -22.63 -37.01 43.70
C ALA A 352 -21.34 -36.56 43.02
N SER A 353 -20.27 -36.48 43.81
CA SER A 353 -18.93 -36.17 43.27
C SER A 353 -18.53 -37.22 42.23
N LEU A 354 -17.65 -36.88 41.27
CA LEU A 354 -17.14 -37.81 40.25
C LEU A 354 -16.65 -39.14 40.88
N ASN A 355 -16.16 -39.09 42.11
CA ASN A 355 -15.73 -40.24 42.91
C ASN A 355 -16.88 -41.18 43.34
N GLU A 356 -18.10 -40.68 43.54
CA GLU A 356 -19.29 -41.49 43.86
C GLU A 356 -19.92 -42.17 42.63
N LEU A 357 -19.78 -41.56 41.44
CA LEU A 357 -20.18 -42.18 40.17
C LEU A 357 -19.18 -43.25 39.73
N VAL A 358 -17.88 -42.99 39.95
CA VAL A 358 -16.80 -43.98 39.76
C VAL A 358 -16.98 -45.16 40.72
N ALA A 359 -17.50 -44.94 41.94
CA ALA A 359 -17.81 -45.97 42.94
C ALA A 359 -18.92 -46.96 42.51
N LYS A 360 -19.71 -46.64 41.48
CA LYS A 360 -20.80 -47.49 40.96
C LYS A 360 -20.45 -48.25 39.67
N LEU A 361 -19.28 -48.01 39.09
CA LEU A 361 -18.79 -48.73 37.91
C LEU A 361 -18.15 -50.07 38.30
N PRO A 362 -18.27 -51.12 37.44
CA PRO A 362 -17.56 -52.39 37.61
C PRO A 362 -16.04 -52.17 37.83
N ASP A 363 -15.41 -52.97 38.69
CA ASP A 363 -14.03 -52.74 39.14
C ASP A 363 -13.01 -52.64 37.98
N ALA A 364 -13.20 -53.43 36.92
CA ALA A 364 -12.37 -53.38 35.71
C ALA A 364 -12.41 -52.02 34.99
N SER A 365 -13.58 -51.39 34.89
CA SER A 365 -13.74 -50.06 34.31
C SER A 365 -13.22 -48.93 35.22
N ARG A 366 -13.27 -49.13 36.55
CA ARG A 366 -12.68 -48.19 37.51
C ARG A 366 -11.16 -48.23 37.45
N GLU A 367 -10.56 -49.42 37.39
CA GLU A 367 -9.12 -49.62 37.28
C GLU A 367 -8.57 -49.08 35.94
N TYR A 368 -9.29 -49.32 34.84
CA TYR A 368 -8.97 -48.75 33.52
C TYR A 368 -9.02 -47.21 33.52
N MET A 369 -10.08 -46.62 34.07
CA MET A 369 -10.23 -45.16 34.16
C MET A 369 -9.18 -44.52 35.08
N LEU A 370 -8.83 -45.15 36.21
CA LEU A 370 -7.77 -44.68 37.11
C LEU A 370 -6.39 -44.77 36.46
N LYS A 371 -6.16 -45.76 35.59
CA LYS A 371 -4.91 -45.93 34.82
C LYS A 371 -4.78 -44.91 33.69
N GLU A 372 -5.87 -44.47 33.07
CA GLU A 372 -5.89 -43.41 32.04
C GLU A 372 -5.91 -41.98 32.61
N LEU A 373 -6.41 -41.77 33.83
CA LEU A 373 -6.48 -40.47 34.49
C LEU A 373 -5.17 -39.66 34.47
N PRO A 374 -3.99 -40.24 34.80
CA PRO A 374 -2.73 -39.51 34.75
C PRO A 374 -2.35 -39.12 33.32
N MET A 375 -2.61 -39.97 32.31
CA MET A 375 -2.35 -39.62 30.90
C MET A 375 -3.26 -38.50 30.40
N ARG A 376 -4.54 -38.50 30.80
CA ARG A 376 -5.47 -37.39 30.50
C ARG A 376 -5.02 -36.07 31.14
N ARG A 377 -4.62 -36.10 32.42
CA ARG A 377 -4.12 -34.92 33.14
C ARG A 377 -2.82 -34.40 32.54
N MET A 378 -1.90 -35.29 32.18
CA MET A 378 -0.66 -34.93 31.46
C MET A 378 -0.95 -34.34 30.07
N SER A 379 -1.92 -34.90 29.32
CA SER A 379 -2.30 -34.36 28.01
C SER A 379 -2.92 -32.96 28.10
N ALA A 380 -3.72 -32.68 29.15
CA ALA A 380 -4.27 -31.35 29.41
C ALA A 380 -3.16 -30.35 29.78
N LEU A 381 -2.17 -30.77 30.55
CA LEU A 381 -1.01 -29.94 30.91
C LEU A 381 -0.11 -29.65 29.70
N VAL A 382 0.14 -30.64 28.85
CA VAL A 382 0.88 -30.46 27.59
C VAL A 382 0.13 -29.55 26.63
N TYR A 383 -1.20 -29.70 26.51
CA TYR A 383 -2.03 -28.79 25.71
C TYR A 383 -1.94 -27.34 26.20
N LEU A 384 -2.02 -27.11 27.52
CA LEU A 384 -1.83 -25.78 28.10
C LEU A 384 -0.43 -25.23 27.84
N LEU A 385 0.61 -26.05 27.97
CA LEU A 385 1.99 -25.65 27.66
C LEU A 385 2.14 -25.23 26.20
N ILE A 386 1.59 -26.01 25.26
CA ILE A 386 1.64 -25.69 23.82
C ILE A 386 0.89 -24.39 23.53
N VAL A 387 -0.31 -24.21 24.08
CA VAL A 387 -1.09 -22.99 23.88
C VAL A 387 -0.36 -21.77 24.45
N CYS A 388 0.22 -21.88 25.65
CA CYS A 388 0.92 -20.78 26.28
C CYS A 388 2.29 -20.46 25.66
N SER A 389 3.02 -21.46 25.18
CA SER A 389 4.37 -21.29 24.62
C SER A 389 4.42 -21.01 23.13
N ILE A 390 3.39 -21.43 22.37
CA ILE A 390 3.39 -21.33 20.91
C ILE A 390 2.19 -20.51 20.44
N ALA A 391 0.96 -20.86 20.84
CA ALA A 391 -0.24 -20.22 20.28
C ALA A 391 -0.42 -18.77 20.74
N LEU A 392 -0.21 -18.47 22.03
CA LEU A 392 -0.30 -17.10 22.55
C LEU A 392 0.77 -16.16 21.96
N PRO A 393 2.07 -16.55 21.87
CA PRO A 393 3.07 -15.73 21.20
C PRO A 393 2.78 -15.52 19.72
N ILE A 394 2.39 -16.57 18.98
CA ILE A 394 2.03 -16.43 17.56
C ILE A 394 0.80 -15.53 17.39
N TRP A 395 -0.22 -15.66 18.23
CA TRP A 395 -1.39 -14.78 18.23
C TRP A 395 -0.99 -13.33 18.49
N TRP A 396 -0.13 -13.09 19.47
CA TRP A 396 0.36 -11.75 19.77
C TRP A 396 1.10 -11.15 18.56
N VAL A 397 2.02 -11.90 17.96
CA VAL A 397 2.79 -11.46 16.78
C VAL A 397 1.91 -11.22 15.55
N THR A 398 0.87 -12.04 15.34
CA THR A 398 -0.01 -11.92 14.16
C THR A 398 -1.11 -10.86 14.31
N THR A 399 -1.41 -10.42 15.54
CA THR A 399 -2.41 -9.36 15.81
C THR A 399 -1.81 -7.99 16.03
N ASP A 400 -0.49 -7.91 16.27
CA ASP A 400 0.19 -6.63 16.41
C ASP A 400 0.31 -5.91 15.07
N ILE A 401 0.08 -4.60 15.08
CA ILE A 401 0.25 -3.77 13.89
C ILE A 401 1.65 -3.21 13.97
N GLU A 402 2.54 -3.67 13.09
CA GLU A 402 3.89 -3.14 12.99
C GLU A 402 3.86 -1.63 12.76
N ARG A 403 4.46 -0.88 13.69
CA ARG A 403 4.66 0.57 13.60
C ARG A 403 6.11 0.87 13.86
N VAL A 404 6.80 1.28 12.81
CA VAL A 404 8.16 1.75 12.96
C VAL A 404 8.10 3.16 13.58
N PRO A 405 8.76 3.40 14.72
CA PRO A 405 8.77 4.71 15.34
C PRO A 405 9.51 5.71 14.45
N PHE A 406 9.00 6.93 14.38
CA PHE A 406 9.64 8.06 13.72
C PHE A 406 9.43 9.33 14.54
N ASP A 407 10.38 10.25 14.43
CA ASP A 407 10.37 11.52 15.14
C ASP A 407 9.91 12.65 14.23
N VAL A 408 9.28 13.65 14.83
CA VAL A 408 8.91 14.91 14.17
C VAL A 408 9.49 16.09 14.93
N LEU A 409 9.55 17.25 14.28
CA LEU A 409 9.94 18.49 14.95
C LEU A 409 8.98 18.80 16.11
N PRO A 410 9.49 19.12 17.30
CA PRO A 410 8.64 19.48 18.43
C PRO A 410 7.85 20.75 18.14
N GLU A 411 6.69 20.92 18.79
CA GLU A 411 5.87 22.14 18.63
C GLU A 411 6.59 23.41 19.11
N THR A 412 7.62 23.25 19.95
CA THR A 412 8.46 24.33 20.45
C THR A 412 9.65 24.65 19.55
N TYR A 413 9.84 23.94 18.43
CA TYR A 413 10.95 24.21 17.52
C TYR A 413 10.80 25.59 16.90
N THR A 414 11.87 26.38 16.92
CA THR A 414 11.93 27.72 16.34
C THR A 414 12.67 27.67 15.00
N ILE A 415 12.19 28.45 14.04
CA ILE A 415 12.86 28.68 12.75
C ILE A 415 13.54 30.04 12.86
N ASP A 416 14.86 30.03 13.03
CA ASP A 416 15.61 31.24 13.32
C ASP A 416 16.32 31.74 12.07
N PHE A 417 16.07 33.00 11.69
CA PHE A 417 16.78 33.69 10.60
C PHE A 417 17.61 34.83 11.16
N ASN A 418 18.92 34.82 10.86
CA ASN A 418 19.79 35.93 11.19
C ASN A 418 19.90 36.89 10.01
N ILE A 419 19.45 38.13 10.19
CA ILE A 419 19.43 39.15 9.15
C ILE A 419 20.37 40.28 9.54
N ARG A 420 21.41 40.48 8.74
CA ARG A 420 22.32 41.62 8.87
C ARG A 420 21.79 42.82 8.09
N VAL A 421 21.71 43.98 8.74
CA VAL A 421 21.35 45.25 8.11
C VAL A 421 22.60 46.11 8.00
N HIS A 422 23.07 46.34 6.78
CA HIS A 422 24.22 47.18 6.49
C HIS A 422 23.76 48.62 6.29
N PHE A 423 24.21 49.51 7.18
CA PHE A 423 23.99 50.95 7.07
C PHE A 423 25.25 51.62 6.53
N VAL A 424 25.14 52.19 5.35
CA VAL A 424 26.26 52.73 4.59
C VAL A 424 26.18 54.25 4.61
N ARG A 425 27.28 54.90 4.98
CA ARG A 425 27.41 56.36 4.95
C ARG A 425 28.57 56.82 4.09
N THR A 426 28.43 58.00 3.49
CA THR A 426 29.56 58.73 2.92
C THR A 426 30.41 59.38 4.01
N SER A 427 31.67 59.71 3.69
CA SER A 427 32.59 60.45 4.58
C SER A 427 32.00 61.74 5.18
N ASP A 428 31.06 62.37 4.47
CA ASP A 428 30.49 63.68 4.80
C ASP A 428 29.39 63.61 5.88
N VAL A 429 28.94 62.39 6.25
CA VAL A 429 27.91 62.16 7.27
C VAL A 429 28.55 61.86 8.61
N ASN A 430 28.03 62.49 9.67
CA ASN A 430 28.56 62.34 11.03
C ASN A 430 28.24 60.97 11.63
N GLU A 431 29.23 60.32 12.25
CA GLU A 431 29.10 58.98 12.84
C GLU A 431 28.05 58.94 13.95
N LYS A 432 28.02 59.95 14.83
CA LYS A 432 27.03 60.03 15.92
C LYS A 432 25.59 60.16 15.43
N GLU A 433 25.39 60.77 14.26
CA GLU A 433 24.07 60.90 13.67
C GLU A 433 23.60 59.58 13.07
N LEU A 434 24.53 58.84 12.44
CA LEU A 434 24.28 57.48 11.96
C LEU A 434 23.93 56.54 13.11
N ASP A 435 24.71 56.53 14.18
CA ASP A 435 24.48 55.65 15.33
C ASP A 435 23.08 55.86 15.93
N SER A 436 22.64 57.13 16.04
CA SER A 436 21.29 57.48 16.51
C SER A 436 20.18 56.95 15.59
N ILE A 437 20.40 56.99 14.26
CA ILE A 437 19.45 56.46 13.28
C ILE A 437 19.40 54.94 13.37
N VAL A 438 20.55 54.28 13.41
CA VAL A 438 20.67 52.82 13.51
C VAL A 438 19.98 52.31 14.78
N GLU A 439 20.28 52.91 15.94
CA GLU A 439 19.66 52.53 17.21
C GLU A 439 18.13 52.66 17.16
N SER A 440 17.62 53.78 16.61
CA SER A 440 16.17 54.04 16.51
C SER A 440 15.46 53.06 15.57
N VAL A 441 16.11 52.65 14.47
CA VAL A 441 15.53 51.72 13.48
C VAL A 441 15.59 50.28 14.01
N MET A 442 16.70 49.90 14.62
CA MET A 442 16.87 48.56 15.19
C MET A 442 15.92 48.31 16.36
N ASP A 443 15.68 49.30 17.23
CA ASP A 443 14.70 49.18 18.32
C ASP A 443 13.28 48.90 17.78
N ARG A 444 12.90 49.58 16.68
CA ARG A 444 11.62 49.33 15.98
C ARG A 444 11.56 47.94 15.35
N LEU A 445 12.64 47.48 14.72
CA LEU A 445 12.70 46.15 14.10
C LEU A 445 12.64 45.03 15.15
N ILE A 446 13.31 45.19 16.29
CA ILE A 446 13.31 44.23 17.40
C ILE A 446 11.95 44.21 18.12
N GLY A 447 11.30 45.37 18.26
CA GLY A 447 9.98 45.51 18.89
C GLY A 447 8.79 45.07 18.02
N ALA A 448 8.99 44.83 16.72
CA ALA A 448 7.93 44.48 15.79
C ALA A 448 7.47 43.01 15.92
N GLU A 449 6.20 42.75 15.58
CA GLU A 449 5.58 41.43 15.76
C GLU A 449 6.04 40.41 14.71
N VAL A 450 6.69 39.33 15.17
CA VAL A 450 7.01 38.14 14.37
C VAL A 450 6.21 36.94 14.92
N VAL A 451 5.54 36.20 14.02
CA VAL A 451 4.66 35.09 14.39
C VAL A 451 5.47 33.80 14.56
N ARG A 452 5.39 33.18 15.75
CA ARG A 452 6.05 31.89 16.04
C ARG A 452 5.52 30.77 15.12
N PRO A 453 6.35 29.80 14.70
CA PRO A 453 7.70 29.48 15.20
C PRO A 453 8.85 30.30 14.58
N LEU A 454 8.56 31.25 13.69
CA LEU A 454 9.60 32.11 13.11
C LEU A 454 10.19 33.05 14.18
N THR A 455 11.52 33.13 14.24
CA THR A 455 12.27 34.11 15.02
C THR A 455 13.25 34.80 14.08
N ILE A 456 13.39 36.12 14.22
CA ILE A 456 14.35 36.90 13.44
C ILE A 456 15.32 37.57 14.40
N THR A 457 16.60 37.28 14.22
CA THR A 457 17.67 37.97 14.93
C THR A 457 18.21 39.07 14.03
N TRP A 458 18.06 40.32 14.45
CA TRP A 458 18.55 41.47 13.71
C TRP A 458 19.94 41.85 14.19
N THR A 459 20.87 42.02 13.25
CA THR A 459 22.22 42.54 13.50
C THR A 459 22.47 43.75 12.61
N ALA A 460 23.16 44.76 13.11
CA ALA A 460 23.45 45.99 12.35
C ALA A 460 24.97 46.16 12.18
N GLU A 461 25.39 46.51 10.97
CA GLU A 461 26.77 46.84 10.65
C GLU A 461 26.82 48.21 9.97
N THR A 462 27.77 49.05 10.37
CA THR A 462 27.96 50.38 9.79
C THR A 462 29.21 50.40 8.90
N HIS A 463 29.06 50.93 7.69
CA HIS A 463 30.08 50.93 6.66
C HIS A 463 30.32 52.35 6.13
N ILE A 464 31.57 52.65 5.76
CA ILE A 464 31.98 53.98 5.25
C ILE A 464 32.50 53.81 3.83
N VAL A 465 31.92 54.56 2.89
CA VAL A 465 32.27 54.51 1.46
C VAL A 465 32.76 55.86 0.94
N GLN A 466 33.62 55.82 -0.08
CA GLN A 466 34.25 57.04 -0.62
C GLN A 466 33.30 57.85 -1.52
N SER A 467 32.46 57.17 -2.31
CA SER A 467 31.40 57.78 -3.10
C SER A 467 30.09 57.02 -2.97
N VAL A 468 28.97 57.72 -3.18
CA VAL A 468 27.64 57.12 -3.27
C VAL A 468 27.56 56.19 -4.48
N GLU A 469 28.23 56.53 -5.59
CA GLU A 469 28.19 55.72 -6.82
C GLU A 469 28.97 54.40 -6.70
N THR A 470 30.04 54.37 -5.89
CA THR A 470 30.85 53.16 -5.65
C THR A 470 30.42 52.40 -4.40
N ALA A 471 29.44 52.91 -3.65
CA ALA A 471 29.02 52.37 -2.37
C ALA A 471 28.63 50.88 -2.46
N GLU A 472 27.89 50.52 -3.51
CA GLU A 472 27.45 49.13 -3.71
C GLU A 472 28.62 48.22 -4.07
N GLU A 473 29.52 48.64 -4.97
CA GLU A 473 30.68 47.83 -5.38
C GLU A 473 31.70 47.64 -4.25
N GLU A 474 31.90 48.66 -3.42
CA GLU A 474 32.79 48.61 -2.25
C GLU A 474 32.27 47.63 -1.19
N LEU A 475 30.98 47.71 -0.82
CA LEU A 475 30.39 46.73 0.12
C LEU A 475 30.44 45.30 -0.42
N TRP A 476 30.11 45.10 -1.70
CA TRP A 476 30.03 43.75 -2.25
C TRP A 476 31.37 43.07 -2.45
N ARG A 477 32.48 43.82 -2.58
CA ARG A 477 33.83 43.22 -2.52
C ARG A 477 34.17 42.67 -1.14
N GLU A 478 33.75 43.36 -0.08
CA GLU A 478 34.00 42.94 1.30
C GLU A 478 33.06 41.81 1.74
N ALA A 479 31.82 41.80 1.26
CA ALA A 479 30.84 40.74 1.55
C ALA A 479 31.06 39.43 0.77
N GLN A 480 31.73 39.46 -0.40
CA GLN A 480 31.97 38.26 -1.23
C GLN A 480 32.82 37.16 -0.55
N THR A 481 33.52 37.48 0.54
CA THR A 481 34.27 36.51 1.35
C THR A 481 33.39 35.63 2.24
N GLU A 482 32.17 36.06 2.55
CA GLU A 482 31.20 35.31 3.38
C GLU A 482 30.00 34.91 2.52
N LYS A 483 30.13 33.77 1.82
CA LYS A 483 29.03 33.26 1.00
C LYS A 483 27.88 32.79 1.91
N GLU A 484 26.66 33.19 1.54
CA GLU A 484 25.36 32.64 1.97
C GLU A 484 24.62 33.34 3.14
N GLU A 485 25.06 34.52 3.59
CA GLU A 485 24.33 35.23 4.66
C GLU A 485 23.19 36.14 4.19
N LEU A 486 22.09 36.16 4.95
CA LEU A 486 20.92 37.01 4.72
C LEU A 486 21.20 38.45 5.13
N HIS A 487 21.08 39.38 4.19
CA HIS A 487 21.42 40.78 4.41
C HIS A 487 20.44 41.75 3.76
N ALA A 488 20.33 42.94 4.34
CA ALA A 488 19.63 44.11 3.80
C ALA A 488 20.59 45.30 3.79
N CYS A 489 20.64 46.07 2.70
CA CYS A 489 21.54 47.21 2.58
C CYS A 489 20.77 48.53 2.48
N VAL A 490 21.21 49.53 3.25
CA VAL A 490 20.64 50.88 3.28
C VAL A 490 21.77 51.90 3.16
N VAL A 491 21.71 52.76 2.15
CA VAL A 491 22.68 53.84 1.91
C VAL A 491 22.06 55.19 2.26
N LEU A 492 22.70 55.88 3.19
CA LEU A 492 22.31 57.21 3.66
C LEU A 492 23.11 58.27 2.89
N VAL A 493 22.38 59.11 2.16
CA VAL A 493 22.98 60.10 1.25
C VAL A 493 22.79 61.52 1.79
N PRO A 494 23.84 62.34 1.90
CA PRO A 494 23.69 63.73 2.30
C PRO A 494 23.03 64.58 1.19
N PRO A 495 22.26 65.63 1.53
CA PRO A 495 21.57 66.50 0.56
C PRO A 495 22.51 67.11 -0.49
N SER A 496 23.75 67.41 -0.10
CA SER A 496 24.77 68.02 -0.95
C SER A 496 25.24 67.13 -2.10
N LYS A 497 25.14 65.81 -1.96
CA LYS A 497 25.63 64.85 -2.96
C LYS A 497 24.55 64.42 -3.94
N TRP A 498 23.27 64.60 -3.61
CA TRP A 498 22.18 64.15 -4.47
C TRP A 498 20.96 65.06 -4.40
N THR A 499 20.82 65.93 -5.40
CA THR A 499 19.79 66.99 -5.45
C THR A 499 18.47 66.54 -6.07
N LEU A 500 18.45 65.40 -6.76
CA LEU A 500 17.28 64.86 -7.48
C LEU A 500 16.32 64.07 -6.58
N PHE A 501 16.72 63.76 -5.35
CA PHE A 501 15.94 62.94 -4.42
C PHE A 501 15.40 63.75 -3.26
N SER A 502 14.32 63.23 -2.66
CA SER A 502 13.68 63.81 -1.47
C SER A 502 13.92 62.91 -0.27
N ALA A 503 14.18 63.50 0.90
CA ALA A 503 14.36 62.80 2.17
C ALA A 503 13.19 61.90 2.61
N THR A 504 12.03 62.00 1.95
CA THR A 504 10.86 61.16 2.22
C THR A 504 10.71 59.98 1.26
N THR A 505 11.47 59.95 0.16
CA THR A 505 11.32 58.95 -0.90
C THR A 505 12.50 58.01 -0.89
N VAL A 506 12.23 56.71 -0.84
CA VAL A 506 13.26 55.66 -0.88
C VAL A 506 13.43 55.18 -2.30
N HIS A 507 14.67 55.13 -2.76
CA HIS A 507 15.04 54.68 -4.09
C HIS A 507 15.71 53.33 -4.00
N LEU A 508 15.13 52.32 -4.64
CA LEU A 508 15.70 50.97 -4.67
C LEU A 508 16.66 50.85 -5.86
N SER A 509 17.84 50.31 -5.62
CA SER A 509 18.77 50.00 -6.70
C SER A 509 18.38 48.74 -7.47
N SER A 510 19.02 48.56 -8.62
CA SER A 510 18.98 47.30 -9.37
C SER A 510 19.81 46.19 -8.72
N SER A 511 20.66 46.53 -7.76
CA SER A 511 21.52 45.58 -7.07
C SER A 511 20.91 45.22 -5.70
N HIS A 512 21.44 45.73 -4.59
CA HIS A 512 21.16 45.23 -3.25
C HIS A 512 20.76 46.31 -2.23
N CYS A 513 20.98 47.60 -2.54
CA CYS A 513 20.82 48.68 -1.56
C CYS A 513 19.61 49.57 -1.82
N ALA A 514 19.00 50.02 -0.73
CA ALA A 514 18.01 51.09 -0.72
C ALA A 514 18.71 52.43 -0.40
N PHE A 515 18.48 53.44 -1.21
CA PHE A 515 19.02 54.78 -1.05
C PHE A 515 17.98 55.70 -0.45
N ILE A 516 18.38 56.46 0.57
CA ILE A 516 17.55 57.49 1.19
C ILE A 516 18.39 58.73 1.49
N GLN A 517 17.82 59.90 1.23
CA GLN A 517 18.47 61.17 1.52
C GLN A 517 18.25 61.56 2.99
N LEU A 518 19.30 62.06 3.65
CA LEU A 518 19.20 62.60 5.01
C LEU A 518 18.39 63.91 5.03
N PRO A 519 17.48 64.10 5.99
CA PRO A 519 16.64 65.29 6.05
C PRO A 519 17.42 66.53 6.53
N GLU A 520 17.18 67.69 5.88
CA GLU A 520 17.74 68.98 6.33
C GLU A 520 17.00 69.55 7.56
N LYS A 521 15.77 69.10 7.82
CA LYS A 521 14.92 69.56 8.92
C LYS A 521 14.61 68.42 9.89
N ASP A 522 14.71 68.70 11.19
CA ASP A 522 14.37 67.73 12.25
C ASP A 522 12.91 67.24 12.17
N THR A 523 11.98 68.04 11.65
CA THR A 523 10.57 67.65 11.48
C THR A 523 10.36 66.48 10.53
N ASP A 524 11.29 66.26 9.59
CA ASP A 524 11.20 65.18 8.60
C ASP A 524 12.04 63.95 9.01
N LYS A 525 12.82 64.05 10.11
CA LYS A 525 13.59 62.94 10.67
C LYS A 525 12.71 61.77 11.10
N GLU A 526 11.60 62.04 11.78
CA GLU A 526 10.66 61.00 12.21
C GLU A 526 10.00 60.28 11.02
N LYS A 527 9.66 61.03 9.95
CA LYS A 527 9.10 60.45 8.72
C LYS A 527 10.11 59.59 7.98
N MET A 528 11.37 60.05 7.93
CA MET A 528 12.48 59.30 7.34
C MET A 528 12.71 57.98 8.11
N LEU A 529 12.73 58.02 9.45
CA LEU A 529 12.87 56.81 10.30
C LEU A 529 11.74 55.81 10.07
N ASN A 530 10.48 56.29 10.01
CA ASN A 530 9.33 55.43 9.66
C ASN A 530 9.52 54.77 8.29
N ARG A 531 9.95 55.56 7.29
CA ARG A 531 10.12 55.05 5.94
C ARG A 531 11.26 54.06 5.81
N LEU A 532 12.34 54.27 6.56
CA LEU A 532 13.47 53.36 6.61
C LEU A 532 13.08 52.03 7.25
N TYR A 533 12.34 52.08 8.36
CA TYR A 533 11.73 50.91 8.96
C TYR A 533 10.83 50.16 7.98
N GLU A 534 9.86 50.83 7.35
CA GLU A 534 8.97 50.22 6.33
C GLU A 534 9.75 49.62 5.17
N THR A 535 10.84 50.26 4.74
CA THR A 535 11.67 49.75 3.63
C THR A 535 12.34 48.44 4.02
N VAL A 536 12.96 48.36 5.19
CA VAL A 536 13.62 47.12 5.63
C VAL A 536 12.57 46.04 5.91
N TRP A 537 11.50 46.40 6.63
CA TRP A 537 10.48 45.49 7.12
C TRP A 537 9.53 44.97 6.03
N ASP A 538 8.96 45.85 5.19
CA ASP A 538 7.94 45.48 4.19
C ASP A 538 8.54 45.19 2.81
N ILE A 539 9.63 45.87 2.43
CA ILE A 539 10.15 45.80 1.05
C ILE A 539 11.33 44.84 0.92
N LEU A 540 12.40 45.05 1.70
CA LEU A 540 13.64 44.29 1.56
C LEU A 540 13.52 42.88 2.14
N VAL A 541 12.96 42.74 3.34
CA VAL A 541 12.82 41.45 4.02
C VAL A 541 11.40 40.90 3.93
N ASP A 542 10.39 41.78 3.96
CA ASP A 542 8.98 41.45 3.76
C ASP A 542 8.40 40.51 4.85
N ILE A 543 8.59 40.93 6.11
CA ILE A 543 8.12 40.19 7.29
C ILE A 543 6.61 39.97 7.33
N PRO A 544 5.74 40.90 6.91
CA PRO A 544 4.31 40.63 6.87
C PRO A 544 3.96 39.39 6.02
N HIS A 545 4.68 39.19 4.91
CA HIS A 545 4.51 38.02 4.06
C HIS A 545 4.97 36.73 4.75
N LEU A 546 6.14 36.76 5.40
CA LEU A 546 6.64 35.61 6.18
C LEU A 546 5.67 35.23 7.32
N ASN A 547 5.12 36.23 8.01
CA ASN A 547 4.09 36.03 9.04
C ASN A 547 2.82 35.38 8.45
N ASN A 548 2.41 35.76 7.24
CA ASN A 548 1.26 35.15 6.56
C ASN A 548 1.52 33.68 6.21
N ILE A 549 2.72 33.33 5.76
CA ILE A 549 3.14 31.93 5.51
C ILE A 549 3.02 31.09 6.79
N VAL A 550 3.53 31.60 7.91
CA VAL A 550 3.45 30.91 9.19
C VAL A 550 1.99 30.71 9.62
N ARG A 551 1.17 31.77 9.56
CA ARG A 551 -0.27 31.69 9.90
C ARG A 551 -1.02 30.69 9.03
N ARG A 552 -0.73 30.66 7.72
CA ARG A 552 -1.31 29.71 6.75
C ARG A 552 -1.04 28.27 7.17
N ASP A 553 0.23 27.93 7.41
CA ASP A 553 0.61 26.54 7.69
C ASP A 553 0.24 26.10 9.12
N LEU A 554 0.10 27.04 10.06
CA LEU A 554 -0.50 26.80 11.38
C LEU A 554 -2.03 26.75 11.36
N ARG A 555 -2.68 26.96 10.21
CA ARG A 555 -4.15 27.04 10.05
C ARG A 555 -4.81 28.11 10.93
N GLN A 556 -4.09 29.20 11.18
CA GLN A 556 -4.59 30.37 11.89
C GLN A 556 -5.26 31.30 10.88
N HIS A 557 -6.55 31.04 10.61
CA HIS A 557 -7.32 31.85 9.68
C HIS A 557 -7.50 33.28 10.20
N MET A 558 -7.17 34.26 9.36
CA MET A 558 -7.58 35.64 9.62
C MET A 558 -9.09 35.76 9.47
N GLN A 559 -9.70 36.41 10.46
CA GLN A 559 -11.12 36.65 10.46
C GLN A 559 -11.47 37.78 9.47
N PRO A 560 -12.66 37.79 8.85
CA PRO A 560 -13.02 38.79 7.83
C PRO A 560 -12.82 40.25 8.29
N HIS A 561 -13.13 40.56 9.55
CA HIS A 561 -12.91 41.89 10.12
C HIS A 561 -11.42 42.30 10.20
N GLN A 562 -10.50 41.34 10.40
CA GLN A 562 -9.06 41.62 10.43
C GLN A 562 -8.57 41.94 9.02
N ILE A 563 -9.09 41.25 8.01
CA ILE A 563 -8.77 41.52 6.59
C ILE A 563 -9.28 42.90 6.19
N ALA A 564 -10.50 43.27 6.59
CA ALA A 564 -11.11 44.56 6.26
C ALA A 564 -10.37 45.78 6.86
N ILE A 565 -9.61 45.60 7.94
CA ILE A 565 -8.80 46.66 8.57
C ILE A 565 -7.47 46.86 7.84
N LEU A 566 -7.01 45.89 7.04
CA LEU A 566 -5.75 46.01 6.30
C LEU A 566 -5.85 47.06 5.18
N PRO A 567 -4.73 47.73 4.82
CA PRO A 567 -4.65 48.55 3.62
C PRO A 567 -5.09 47.79 2.37
N LEU A 568 -5.68 48.47 1.38
CA LEU A 568 -6.19 47.84 0.16
C LEU A 568 -5.09 47.08 -0.61
N SER A 569 -3.85 47.56 -0.59
CA SER A 569 -2.68 46.86 -1.16
C SER A 569 -2.46 45.51 -0.47
N HIS A 570 -2.47 45.49 0.87
CA HIS A 570 -2.33 44.27 1.65
C HIS A 570 -3.50 43.30 1.44
N GLN A 571 -4.73 43.80 1.30
CA GLN A 571 -5.89 42.95 1.01
C GLN A 571 -5.76 42.22 -0.34
N LYS A 572 -5.34 42.91 -1.40
CA LYS A 572 -5.13 42.31 -2.73
C LYS A 572 -3.97 41.31 -2.71
N ARG A 573 -2.91 41.67 -1.98
CA ARG A 573 -1.72 40.84 -1.78
C ARG A 573 -2.01 39.50 -1.10
N LEU A 574 -2.98 39.44 -0.18
CA LEU A 574 -3.34 38.19 0.52
C LEU A 574 -3.77 37.04 -0.42
N VAL A 575 -4.37 37.35 -1.57
CA VAL A 575 -4.76 36.33 -2.55
C VAL A 575 -3.52 35.65 -3.13
N TRP A 576 -2.52 36.43 -3.53
CA TRP A 576 -1.25 35.95 -4.08
C TRP A 576 -0.37 35.29 -3.03
N ASP A 577 -0.43 35.79 -1.79
CA ASP A 577 0.33 35.28 -0.67
C ASP A 577 -0.23 33.98 -0.08
N SER A 578 -1.49 33.64 -0.40
CA SER A 578 -2.09 32.37 0.00
C SER A 578 -1.45 31.17 -0.73
N VAL A 579 -0.87 31.41 -1.89
CA VAL A 579 -0.27 30.37 -2.73
C VAL A 579 1.19 30.16 -2.33
N PRO A 580 1.59 28.91 -2.04
CA PRO A 580 2.98 28.60 -1.75
C PRO A 580 3.89 28.73 -2.95
N LEU A 581 5.14 29.10 -2.68
CA LEU A 581 6.19 28.97 -3.67
C LEU A 581 6.59 27.50 -3.83
N ALA A 582 6.50 26.98 -5.05
CA ALA A 582 6.95 25.63 -5.39
C ALA A 582 8.46 25.63 -5.63
N SER A 583 9.11 24.51 -5.28
CA SER A 583 10.52 24.27 -5.62
C SER A 583 10.72 24.10 -7.12
N HIS A 584 9.71 23.57 -7.82
CA HIS A 584 9.72 23.33 -9.24
C HIS A 584 8.37 23.70 -9.87
N TYR A 585 8.43 24.55 -10.90
CA TYR A 585 7.28 24.90 -11.73
C TYR A 585 7.48 24.43 -13.17
N ILE A 586 6.41 23.91 -13.75
CA ILE A 586 6.28 23.70 -15.19
C ILE A 586 5.48 24.87 -15.75
N VAL A 587 6.13 25.72 -16.52
CA VAL A 587 5.51 26.85 -17.21
C VAL A 587 5.09 26.38 -18.60
N GLN A 588 3.80 26.12 -18.76
CA GLN A 588 3.20 25.67 -20.02
C GLN A 588 2.65 26.88 -20.77
N ILE A 589 3.28 27.23 -21.89
CA ILE A 589 2.80 28.29 -22.77
C ILE A 589 1.78 27.69 -23.74
N VAL A 590 0.56 28.18 -23.74
CA VAL A 590 -0.51 27.71 -24.62
C VAL A 590 -0.82 28.81 -25.62
N TYR A 591 -0.43 28.60 -26.88
CA TYR A 591 -0.74 29.51 -27.98
C TYR A 591 -2.11 29.14 -28.56
N VAL A 592 -3.09 30.03 -28.46
CA VAL A 592 -4.44 29.84 -29.02
C VAL A 592 -4.51 30.55 -30.35
N HIS A 593 -4.55 29.79 -31.45
CA HIS A 593 -4.61 30.33 -32.80
C HIS A 593 -6.05 30.40 -33.29
N GLY A 594 -6.58 31.64 -33.38
CA GLY A 594 -7.96 31.90 -33.77
C GLY A 594 -8.24 31.97 -35.27
N SER A 595 -7.23 31.78 -36.13
CA SER A 595 -7.39 31.77 -37.59
C SER A 595 -6.51 30.70 -38.26
N PRO A 596 -7.03 29.96 -39.26
CA PRO A 596 -6.28 28.95 -39.99
C PRO A 596 -5.10 29.50 -40.81
N ASP A 597 -5.09 30.80 -41.14
CA ASP A 597 -4.01 31.43 -41.93
C ASP A 597 -2.68 31.58 -41.14
N ALA A 598 -2.72 31.40 -39.81
CA ALA A 598 -1.56 31.48 -38.91
C ALA A 598 -0.52 30.34 -39.11
N LEU A 599 -0.86 29.25 -39.81
CA LEU A 599 0.07 28.13 -40.07
C LEU A 599 1.28 28.51 -40.96
N SER A 600 1.22 29.64 -41.67
CA SER A 600 2.18 29.99 -42.73
C SER A 600 3.36 30.86 -42.28
N SER A 601 3.35 31.44 -41.07
CA SER A 601 4.41 32.34 -40.59
C SER A 601 5.15 31.77 -39.38
N PRO A 602 6.51 31.73 -39.38
CA PRO A 602 7.25 31.42 -38.17
C PRO A 602 6.92 32.48 -37.10
N CYS A 603 6.34 32.06 -35.98
CA CYS A 603 5.97 32.98 -34.90
C CYS A 603 7.24 33.55 -34.23
N SER A 604 7.73 34.68 -34.75
CA SER A 604 8.89 35.40 -34.20
C SER A 604 8.69 35.79 -32.74
N ILE A 605 7.45 36.16 -32.38
CA ILE A 605 7.04 36.51 -31.02
C ILE A 605 7.14 35.30 -30.08
N CYS A 606 6.76 34.11 -30.52
CA CYS A 606 6.82 32.88 -29.72
C CYS A 606 8.28 32.54 -29.35
N ASN A 607 9.21 32.73 -30.29
CA ASN A 607 10.65 32.59 -30.03
C ASN A 607 11.19 33.65 -29.05
N ARG A 608 10.69 34.89 -29.10
CA ARG A 608 11.07 35.92 -28.11
C ARG A 608 10.57 35.55 -26.72
N ILE A 609 9.30 35.16 -26.60
CA ILE A 609 8.67 34.76 -25.33
C ILE A 609 9.44 33.60 -24.69
N SER A 610 9.66 32.53 -25.43
CA SER A 610 10.38 31.35 -24.92
C SER A 610 11.83 31.69 -24.52
N LYS A 611 12.50 32.59 -25.27
CA LYS A 611 13.84 33.09 -24.90
C LYS A 611 13.81 33.90 -23.61
N SER A 612 12.87 34.83 -23.45
CA SER A 612 12.74 35.66 -22.25
C SER A 612 12.43 34.81 -21.01
N LEU A 613 11.56 33.81 -21.13
CA LEU A 613 11.26 32.88 -20.03
C LEU A 613 12.45 32.00 -19.65
N ARG A 614 13.27 31.57 -20.62
CA ARG A 614 14.51 30.84 -20.32
C ARG A 614 15.53 31.73 -19.59
N ILE A 615 15.64 33.01 -19.94
CA ILE A 615 16.48 33.97 -19.21
C ILE A 615 15.94 34.10 -17.78
N LEU A 616 14.63 34.28 -17.60
CA LEU A 616 14.02 34.32 -16.28
C LEU A 616 14.30 33.05 -15.47
N ALA A 617 14.18 31.87 -16.09
CA ALA A 617 14.49 30.59 -15.45
C ALA A 617 15.93 30.53 -14.89
N THR A 618 16.91 31.10 -15.61
CA THR A 618 18.29 31.21 -15.11
C THR A 618 18.43 32.21 -13.95
N LEU A 619 17.62 33.27 -13.93
CA LEU A 619 17.68 34.31 -12.89
C LEU A 619 17.04 33.87 -11.57
N VAL A 620 16.02 33.01 -11.61
CA VAL A 620 15.29 32.55 -10.42
C VAL A 620 15.79 31.22 -9.85
N GLN A 621 16.78 30.60 -10.51
CA GLN A 621 17.32 29.28 -10.15
C GLN A 621 17.82 29.20 -8.70
N SER A 622 18.18 30.32 -8.08
CA SER A 622 18.61 30.39 -6.68
C SER A 622 17.51 30.01 -5.69
N PHE A 623 16.22 30.18 -6.05
CA PHE A 623 15.09 29.93 -5.15
C PHE A 623 13.98 29.04 -5.74
N THR A 624 13.88 28.89 -7.06
CA THR A 624 12.92 27.99 -7.71
C THR A 624 13.40 27.53 -9.09
N SER A 625 13.01 26.33 -9.50
CA SER A 625 13.33 25.77 -10.82
C SER A 625 12.15 25.91 -11.78
N LEU A 626 12.38 26.52 -12.95
CA LEU A 626 11.36 26.69 -13.99
C LEU A 626 11.67 25.84 -15.21
N THR A 627 10.74 24.97 -15.60
CA THR A 627 10.78 24.26 -16.89
C THR A 627 9.76 24.86 -17.84
N VAL A 628 10.20 25.29 -19.01
CA VAL A 628 9.32 25.93 -20.00
C VAL A 628 8.95 24.93 -21.08
N SER A 629 7.65 24.70 -21.25
CA SER A 629 7.07 23.95 -22.37
C SER A 629 6.13 24.86 -23.16
N SER A 630 5.88 24.52 -24.43
CA SER A 630 4.96 25.24 -25.28
C SER A 630 4.05 24.27 -26.01
N GLU A 631 2.78 24.63 -26.10
CA GLU A 631 1.71 23.90 -26.76
C GLU A 631 0.93 24.86 -27.65
N HIS A 632 0.42 24.36 -28.77
CA HIS A 632 -0.31 25.15 -29.76
C HIS A 632 -1.70 24.56 -29.94
N LEU A 633 -2.71 25.35 -29.62
CA LEU A 633 -4.10 25.04 -29.85
C LEU A 633 -4.56 25.71 -31.14
N TRP A 634 -4.80 24.89 -32.16
CA TRP A 634 -5.24 25.33 -33.48
C TRP A 634 -6.75 25.18 -33.63
N ASP A 635 -7.35 25.98 -34.51
CA ASP A 635 -8.77 25.91 -34.88
C ASP A 635 -9.73 26.20 -33.71
N TYR A 636 -9.29 27.02 -32.75
CA TYR A 636 -10.12 27.50 -31.65
C TYR A 636 -10.81 28.80 -32.05
N ASP A 637 -12.13 28.80 -32.21
CA ASP A 637 -12.87 30.01 -32.59
C ASP A 637 -12.96 30.99 -31.42
N VAL A 638 -12.09 32.01 -31.38
CA VAL A 638 -12.10 33.05 -30.34
C VAL A 638 -13.23 34.08 -30.57
N ARG A 639 -13.83 34.14 -31.76
CA ARG A 639 -14.73 35.25 -32.15
C ARG A 639 -16.00 35.32 -31.32
N HIS A 640 -16.50 34.18 -30.87
CA HIS A 640 -17.70 34.12 -30.04
C HIS A 640 -17.53 34.72 -28.64
N LEU A 641 -16.27 34.90 -28.20
CA LEU A 641 -15.91 35.47 -26.89
C LEU A 641 -15.55 36.95 -26.97
N LEU A 642 -15.32 37.47 -28.18
CA LEU A 642 -14.90 38.85 -28.40
C LEU A 642 -16.10 39.76 -28.60
N GLU A 643 -16.06 40.89 -27.92
CA GLU A 643 -17.00 41.99 -28.10
C GLU A 643 -16.29 43.16 -28.78
N LYS A 644 -17.05 44.08 -29.39
CA LYS A 644 -16.48 45.32 -29.92
C LYS A 644 -16.81 46.48 -29.00
N ASP A 645 -15.80 47.26 -28.63
CA ASP A 645 -15.98 48.45 -27.82
C ASP A 645 -16.57 49.63 -28.63
N VAL A 646 -16.81 50.76 -27.95
CA VAL A 646 -17.33 51.99 -28.56
C VAL A 646 -16.37 52.58 -29.61
N GLN A 647 -15.09 52.23 -29.55
CA GLN A 647 -14.05 52.59 -30.51
C GLN A 647 -13.90 51.56 -31.64
N ASN A 648 -14.79 50.56 -31.70
CA ASN A 648 -14.78 49.46 -32.67
C ASN A 648 -13.50 48.59 -32.60
N ARG A 649 -12.84 48.54 -31.43
CA ARG A 649 -11.72 47.65 -31.11
C ARG A 649 -12.26 46.32 -30.59
N TRP A 650 -11.59 45.21 -30.89
CA TRP A 650 -11.95 43.90 -30.32
C TRP A 650 -11.49 43.83 -28.87
N THR A 651 -12.42 43.52 -27.98
CA THR A 651 -12.19 43.42 -26.53
C THR A 651 -12.60 42.06 -26.01
N LEU A 652 -11.82 41.54 -25.06
CA LEU A 652 -12.16 40.34 -24.31
C LEU A 652 -12.51 40.74 -22.87
N SER A 653 -13.78 40.56 -22.51
CA SER A 653 -14.29 40.87 -21.17
C SER A 653 -13.89 39.81 -20.14
N HIS A 654 -14.00 40.12 -18.85
CA HIS A 654 -13.75 39.16 -17.77
C HIS A 654 -14.56 37.86 -17.93
N ASN A 655 -15.84 37.95 -18.30
CA ASN A 655 -16.67 36.78 -18.55
C ASN A 655 -16.20 35.96 -19.76
N GLY A 656 -15.76 36.64 -20.83
CA GLY A 656 -15.18 35.98 -22.00
C GLY A 656 -13.86 35.26 -21.67
N MET A 657 -13.01 35.86 -20.84
CA MET A 657 -11.79 35.22 -20.33
C MET A 657 -12.11 33.97 -19.49
N ASP A 658 -13.05 34.06 -18.55
CA ASP A 658 -13.48 32.92 -17.72
C ASP A 658 -14.01 31.75 -18.55
N GLN A 659 -14.75 32.04 -19.62
CA GLN A 659 -15.26 31.02 -20.52
C GLN A 659 -14.13 30.40 -21.36
N MET A 660 -13.22 31.22 -21.88
CA MET A 660 -12.04 30.74 -22.61
C MET A 660 -11.17 29.81 -21.75
N LEU A 661 -10.95 30.15 -20.48
CA LEU A 661 -10.18 29.32 -19.55
C LEU A 661 -10.79 27.92 -19.39
N LYS A 662 -12.11 27.84 -19.24
CA LYS A 662 -12.84 26.57 -19.11
C LYS A 662 -12.72 25.72 -20.38
N ASP A 663 -12.87 26.35 -21.54
CA ASP A 663 -12.84 25.64 -22.82
C ASP A 663 -11.43 25.13 -23.13
N VAL A 664 -10.40 25.95 -22.90
CA VAL A 664 -9.00 25.55 -23.05
C VAL A 664 -8.63 24.43 -22.08
N GLU A 665 -9.06 24.53 -20.82
CA GLU A 665 -8.78 23.50 -19.82
C GLU A 665 -9.46 22.16 -20.14
N ALA A 666 -10.66 22.17 -20.72
CA ALA A 666 -11.35 20.97 -21.17
C ALA A 666 -10.61 20.24 -22.31
N GLN A 667 -9.82 20.97 -23.11
CA GLN A 667 -9.08 20.42 -24.26
C GLN A 667 -7.65 19.99 -23.89
N LEU A 668 -7.09 20.50 -22.79
CA LEU A 668 -5.75 20.13 -22.32
C LEU A 668 -5.82 18.86 -21.45
N HIS A 669 -5.17 17.78 -21.89
CA HIS A 669 -5.00 16.59 -21.04
C HIS A 669 -3.98 16.89 -19.93
N THR A 670 -4.41 16.90 -18.67
CA THR A 670 -3.48 17.01 -17.53
C THR A 670 -2.80 15.65 -17.30
N VAL A 671 -1.51 15.58 -17.56
CA VAL A 671 -0.68 14.49 -17.02
C VAL A 671 -0.57 14.70 -15.52
N GLU A 672 -0.84 13.67 -14.71
CA GLU A 672 -0.50 13.65 -13.28
C GLU A 672 1.02 13.73 -13.12
N LEU A 673 1.53 14.96 -13.06
CA LEU A 673 2.89 15.28 -12.69
C LEU A 673 2.85 15.88 -11.29
N GLY A 674 3.70 15.40 -10.37
CA GLY A 674 3.80 15.91 -9.00
C GLY A 674 4.35 17.35 -8.88
N ALA A 675 4.42 18.11 -9.97
CA ALA A 675 4.97 19.47 -10.03
C ALA A 675 3.87 20.52 -10.24
N SER A 676 4.09 21.74 -9.75
CA SER A 676 3.13 22.84 -9.92
C SER A 676 3.17 23.37 -11.36
N VAL A 677 2.02 23.39 -12.04
CA VAL A 677 1.93 23.85 -13.44
C VAL A 677 1.37 25.26 -13.47
N LEU A 678 2.04 26.16 -14.19
CA LEU A 678 1.55 27.52 -14.50
C LEU A 678 1.27 27.61 -16.00
N LYS A 679 0.02 27.94 -16.35
CA LYS A 679 -0.44 28.03 -17.74
C LYS A 679 -0.41 29.48 -18.24
N LEU A 680 0.42 29.77 -19.24
CA LEU A 680 0.50 31.09 -19.88
C LEU A 680 -0.23 31.04 -21.23
N LEU A 681 -1.45 31.55 -21.25
CA LEU A 681 -2.29 31.58 -22.43
C LEU A 681 -1.98 32.81 -23.28
N VAL A 682 -1.55 32.60 -24.51
CA VAL A 682 -1.28 33.66 -25.49
C VAL A 682 -2.28 33.55 -26.62
N VAL A 683 -3.20 34.52 -26.70
CA VAL A 683 -4.24 34.58 -27.72
C VAL A 683 -3.68 35.24 -28.97
N ASP A 684 -3.64 34.48 -30.06
CA ASP A 684 -3.20 34.90 -31.39
C ASP A 684 -4.41 35.07 -32.31
N PHE A 685 -4.70 36.32 -32.67
CA PHE A 685 -5.80 36.72 -33.52
C PHE A 685 -5.35 37.72 -34.59
N GLU A 686 -6.06 37.78 -35.71
CA GLU A 686 -5.70 38.63 -36.86
C GLU A 686 -5.72 40.12 -36.50
N ASP A 687 -6.73 40.53 -35.74
CA ASP A 687 -6.87 41.89 -35.22
C ASP A 687 -6.34 41.98 -33.77
N PRO A 688 -5.79 43.13 -33.34
CA PRO A 688 -5.34 43.32 -31.96
C PRO A 688 -6.53 43.24 -30.99
N ILE A 689 -6.41 42.36 -29.99
CA ILE A 689 -7.39 42.19 -28.92
C ILE A 689 -6.91 42.97 -27.69
N ILE A 690 -7.85 43.66 -27.02
CA ILE A 690 -7.63 44.34 -25.75
C ILE A 690 -8.33 43.56 -24.64
N LEU A 691 -7.61 43.27 -23.56
CA LEU A 691 -8.18 42.59 -22.39
C LEU A 691 -8.78 43.64 -21.47
N LEU A 692 -9.97 43.39 -20.92
CA LEU A 692 -10.61 44.28 -19.96
C LEU A 692 -10.51 43.67 -18.55
N ASP A 693 -10.05 44.47 -17.58
CA ASP A 693 -10.04 44.08 -16.16
C ASP A 693 -11.47 44.01 -15.59
N GLN A 694 -11.62 43.59 -14.34
CA GLN A 694 -12.89 43.55 -13.58
C GLN A 694 -13.61 44.89 -13.56
N ASP A 695 -12.85 45.99 -13.58
CA ASP A 695 -13.36 47.36 -13.60
C ASP A 695 -13.69 47.87 -15.03
N GLY A 696 -13.45 47.06 -16.06
CA GLY A 696 -13.70 47.42 -17.47
C GLY A 696 -12.61 48.30 -18.10
N GLU A 697 -11.46 48.44 -17.44
CA GLU A 697 -10.31 49.20 -17.92
C GLU A 697 -9.40 48.35 -18.82
N ASP A 698 -8.72 49.00 -19.78
CA ASP A 698 -7.77 48.36 -20.70
C ASP A 698 -6.60 47.74 -19.89
N SER A 699 -6.40 46.43 -20.04
CA SER A 699 -5.33 45.67 -19.39
C SER A 699 -4.36 45.05 -20.41
N ASN A 700 -3.09 45.04 -20.04
CA ASN A 700 -2.00 44.42 -20.80
C ASN A 700 -1.94 42.89 -20.66
N GLY A 701 -2.68 42.32 -19.72
CA GLY A 701 -2.61 40.92 -19.34
C GLY A 701 -3.32 40.70 -18.01
N VAL A 702 -3.95 39.54 -17.83
CA VAL A 702 -4.64 39.19 -16.59
C VAL A 702 -4.02 37.93 -16.02
N ALA A 703 -3.49 37.99 -14.80
CA ALA A 703 -3.04 36.79 -14.09
C ALA A 703 -4.12 36.24 -13.17
N VAL A 704 -4.15 34.92 -13.09
CA VAL A 704 -5.04 34.14 -12.25
C VAL A 704 -4.18 33.39 -11.25
N ALA A 705 -4.32 33.73 -9.96
CA ALA A 705 -3.58 33.10 -8.88
C ALA A 705 -3.73 31.57 -8.94
N SER A 706 -2.64 30.84 -8.70
CA SER A 706 -2.54 29.37 -8.77
C SER A 706 -2.79 28.70 -10.13
N TRP A 707 -3.19 29.44 -11.17
CA TRP A 707 -3.40 28.89 -12.52
C TRP A 707 -2.37 29.39 -13.54
N GLY A 708 -2.17 30.71 -13.64
CA GLY A 708 -1.26 31.29 -14.63
C GLY A 708 -1.70 32.68 -15.13
N ALA A 709 -1.63 32.94 -16.43
CA ALA A 709 -2.00 34.24 -16.99
C ALA A 709 -2.53 34.18 -18.43
N ILE A 710 -3.35 35.17 -18.81
CA ILE A 710 -3.91 35.36 -20.15
C ILE A 710 -3.35 36.65 -20.73
N LEU A 711 -2.86 36.57 -21.97
CA LEU A 711 -2.22 37.65 -22.69
C LEU A 711 -2.69 37.67 -24.15
N ALA A 712 -2.82 38.87 -24.71
CA ALA A 712 -3.01 39.05 -26.14
C ALA A 712 -1.67 39.17 -26.85
N LYS A 713 -1.55 38.61 -28.07
CA LYS A 713 -0.35 38.75 -28.89
C LYS A 713 -0.15 40.20 -29.32
N ASN A 714 0.94 40.81 -28.86
CA ASN A 714 1.37 42.16 -29.25
C ASN A 714 2.91 42.25 -29.29
N GLU A 715 3.45 43.40 -29.68
CA GLU A 715 4.91 43.59 -29.75
C GLU A 715 5.61 43.50 -28.39
N LYS A 716 4.90 43.82 -27.30
CA LYS A 716 5.39 43.84 -25.91
C LYS A 716 5.08 42.55 -25.13
N ALA A 717 4.65 41.49 -25.80
CA ALA A 717 4.14 40.27 -25.15
C ALA A 717 5.22 39.55 -24.32
N ASP A 718 6.48 39.67 -24.71
CA ASP A 718 7.63 39.18 -23.95
C ASP A 718 7.78 39.90 -22.61
N SER A 719 7.70 41.23 -22.59
CA SER A 719 7.72 42.02 -21.34
C SER A 719 6.50 41.72 -20.47
N GLN A 720 5.31 41.61 -21.06
CA GLN A 720 4.08 41.33 -20.32
C GLN A 720 4.11 39.94 -19.67
N ILE A 721 4.69 38.93 -20.33
CA ILE A 721 4.88 37.59 -19.75
C ILE A 721 5.84 37.60 -18.56
N ILE A 722 6.89 38.41 -18.60
CA ILE A 722 7.79 38.55 -17.46
C ILE A 722 7.06 39.16 -16.27
N ASN A 723 6.23 40.19 -16.49
CA ASN A 723 5.38 40.75 -15.44
C ASN A 723 4.41 39.72 -14.87
N ALA A 724 3.84 38.85 -15.72
CA ALA A 724 3.01 37.74 -15.28
C ALA A 724 3.73 36.81 -14.33
N MET A 725 4.91 36.38 -14.73
CA MET A 725 5.71 35.49 -13.91
C MET A 725 6.15 36.16 -12.62
N ARG A 726 6.46 37.46 -12.63
CA ARG A 726 6.80 38.21 -11.40
C ARG A 726 5.62 38.24 -10.43
N MET A 727 4.39 38.44 -10.90
CA MET A 727 3.21 38.34 -10.03
C MET A 727 2.94 36.91 -9.53
N LEU A 728 2.99 35.92 -10.43
CA LEU A 728 2.69 34.52 -10.13
C LEU A 728 3.69 33.89 -9.14
N LEU A 729 4.95 34.33 -9.20
CA LEU A 729 5.99 33.95 -8.24
C LEU A 729 5.96 34.81 -6.96
N GLY A 730 5.06 35.80 -6.89
CA GLY A 730 4.88 36.68 -5.75
C GLY A 730 6.06 37.64 -5.51
N LEU A 731 6.75 38.03 -6.58
CA LEU A 731 7.80 39.04 -6.58
C LEU A 731 7.21 40.47 -6.66
N ASP A 732 6.08 40.64 -7.34
CA ASP A 732 5.38 41.93 -7.48
C ASP A 732 3.92 41.80 -7.03
N SER A 733 3.68 41.83 -5.71
CA SER A 733 2.34 41.70 -5.13
C SER A 733 1.55 43.02 -5.06
N ASP A 734 2.18 44.16 -5.34
CA ASP A 734 1.55 45.49 -5.32
C ASP A 734 0.90 45.92 -6.65
N LEU A 735 0.97 45.09 -7.70
CA LEU A 735 0.40 45.43 -9.00
C LEU A 735 -1.11 45.12 -9.03
N LEU A 736 -1.90 46.12 -9.45
CA LEU A 736 -3.30 45.96 -9.81
C LEU A 736 -3.44 44.89 -10.91
N ALA A 737 -4.63 44.27 -11.02
CA ALA A 737 -4.90 43.18 -11.96
C ALA A 737 -4.64 43.53 -13.44
N GLY A 738 -4.48 44.82 -13.78
CA GLY A 738 -3.82 45.30 -15.00
C GLY A 738 -2.39 45.80 -14.77
N TRP A 739 -1.40 45.19 -15.45
CA TRP A 739 0.00 45.61 -15.34
C TRP A 739 0.33 46.77 -16.26
N THR A 740 0.58 47.94 -15.69
CA THR A 740 1.03 49.14 -16.44
C THR A 740 2.53 49.39 -16.36
N ARG A 741 3.28 48.56 -15.61
CA ARG A 741 4.74 48.71 -15.44
C ARG A 741 5.50 48.01 -16.57
N GLU A 742 6.51 48.66 -17.13
CA GLU A 742 7.43 48.00 -18.07
C GLU A 742 8.22 46.90 -17.36
N ALA A 743 8.57 45.84 -18.09
CA ALA A 743 9.32 44.73 -17.53
C ALA A 743 10.70 45.20 -17.03
N VAL A 744 10.89 45.16 -15.71
CA VAL A 744 12.17 45.47 -15.07
C VAL A 744 12.92 44.17 -14.82
N ALA A 745 14.24 44.18 -15.04
CA ALA A 745 15.10 43.05 -14.68
C ALA A 745 14.97 42.72 -13.19
N LEU A 746 15.06 41.44 -12.84
CA LEU A 746 15.00 40.99 -11.44
C LEU A 746 16.20 41.54 -10.66
N CYS A 747 15.94 42.35 -9.64
CA CYS A 747 16.98 42.93 -8.80
C CYS A 747 17.52 41.90 -7.80
N GLU A 748 18.76 42.07 -7.31
CA GLU A 748 19.35 41.09 -6.38
C GLU A 748 18.65 41.09 -5.00
N TRP A 749 18.22 42.26 -4.49
CA TRP A 749 17.41 42.31 -3.28
C TRP A 749 16.07 41.55 -3.41
N GLU A 750 15.47 41.52 -4.61
CA GLU A 750 14.25 40.73 -4.89
C GLU A 750 14.53 39.24 -4.81
N LYS A 751 15.71 38.80 -5.29
CA LYS A 751 16.14 37.40 -5.19
C LYS A 751 16.38 37.00 -3.75
N ASN A 752 17.02 37.85 -2.94
CA ASN A 752 17.24 37.58 -1.52
C ASN A 752 15.91 37.43 -0.75
N ARG A 753 14.96 38.33 -1.00
CA ARG A 753 13.60 38.24 -0.45
C ARG A 753 12.91 36.94 -0.87
N ALA A 754 12.96 36.60 -2.16
CA ALA A 754 12.37 35.38 -2.69
C ALA A 754 13.04 34.11 -2.14
N TYR A 755 14.35 34.15 -1.91
CA TYR A 755 15.10 33.09 -1.27
C TYR A 755 14.64 32.85 0.17
N LEU A 756 14.50 33.92 0.97
CA LEU A 756 13.98 33.85 2.33
C LEU A 756 12.56 33.27 2.38
N ARG A 757 11.69 33.73 1.47
CA ARG A 757 10.34 33.18 1.28
C ARG A 757 10.40 31.69 0.97
N ALA A 758 11.18 31.28 -0.04
CA ALA A 758 11.30 29.87 -0.45
C ALA A 758 11.76 29.00 0.71
N LEU A 759 12.71 29.48 1.50
CA LEU A 759 13.25 28.77 2.63
C LEU A 759 12.20 28.49 3.70
N LEU A 760 11.47 29.54 4.10
CA LEU A 760 10.40 29.44 5.09
C LEU A 760 9.23 28.59 4.61
N ASP A 761 8.76 28.80 3.37
CA ASP A 761 7.64 28.04 2.78
C ASP A 761 7.95 26.54 2.74
N ASN A 762 9.15 26.16 2.30
CA ASN A 762 9.54 24.75 2.21
C ASN A 762 9.73 24.13 3.61
N ALA A 763 10.33 24.86 4.56
CA ALA A 763 10.53 24.38 5.93
C ALA A 763 9.19 24.19 6.67
N MET A 764 8.30 25.19 6.61
CA MET A 764 6.98 25.12 7.26
C MET A 764 6.12 23.99 6.67
N ARG A 765 6.17 23.80 5.35
CA ARG A 765 5.46 22.68 4.69
C ARG A 765 5.97 21.33 5.13
N ALA A 766 7.28 21.10 5.09
CA ALA A 766 7.89 19.85 5.51
C ALA A 766 7.57 19.53 6.98
N ALA A 767 7.66 20.54 7.86
CA ALA A 767 7.26 20.42 9.27
C ALA A 767 5.76 20.13 9.44
N SER A 768 4.89 20.76 8.65
CA SER A 768 3.45 20.52 8.70
C SER A 768 3.08 19.12 8.21
N ALA A 769 3.74 18.61 7.16
CA ALA A 769 3.47 17.30 6.56
C ALA A 769 3.87 16.17 7.51
N THR A 770 5.07 16.26 8.11
CA THR A 770 5.53 15.30 9.14
C THR A 770 4.64 15.34 10.38
N ARG A 771 4.20 16.53 10.84
CA ARG A 771 3.26 16.68 11.95
C ARG A 771 1.88 16.11 11.62
N ALA A 772 1.40 16.30 10.40
CA ALA A 772 0.14 15.72 9.93
C ALA A 772 0.20 14.19 9.93
N LEU A 773 1.32 13.61 9.49
CA LEU A 773 1.56 12.17 9.54
C LEU A 773 1.51 11.66 10.99
N LYS A 774 2.21 12.31 11.92
CA LYS A 774 2.15 11.95 13.35
C LYS A 774 0.73 12.04 13.92
N LYS A 775 0.03 13.16 13.68
CA LYS A 775 -1.35 13.35 14.15
C LYS A 775 -2.31 12.31 13.56
N MET A 776 -2.10 11.90 12.31
CA MET A 776 -2.86 10.81 11.69
C MET A 776 -2.61 9.47 12.38
N THR A 777 -1.37 9.15 12.74
CA THR A 777 -1.04 7.91 13.48
C THR A 777 -1.56 7.86 14.91
N GLU A 778 -1.70 9.03 15.55
CA GLU A 778 -2.29 9.16 16.89
C GLU A 778 -3.81 8.98 16.84
N ASN A 779 -4.48 9.62 15.87
CA ASN A 779 -5.93 9.55 15.72
C ASN A 779 -6.41 8.21 15.15
N ILE A 780 -5.70 7.66 14.15
CA ILE A 780 -6.09 6.44 13.45
C ILE A 780 -5.21 5.28 13.96
N THR A 781 -5.67 4.63 15.02
CA THR A 781 -4.93 3.53 15.65
C THR A 781 -4.75 2.27 14.76
N THR A 782 -5.35 2.21 13.58
CA THR A 782 -5.23 1.08 12.66
C THR A 782 -4.19 1.28 11.56
N ILE A 783 -3.65 2.48 11.41
CA ILE A 783 -2.68 2.77 10.36
C ILE A 783 -1.34 2.07 10.66
N ALA A 784 -0.77 1.42 9.64
CA ALA A 784 0.54 0.78 9.71
C ALA A 784 1.58 1.72 9.09
N ILE A 785 2.69 1.94 9.78
CA ILE A 785 3.81 2.74 9.28
C ILE A 785 4.98 1.80 9.00
N LYS A 786 5.25 1.59 7.71
CA LYS A 786 6.36 0.77 7.21
C LYS A 786 7.69 1.49 7.41
N GLU A 787 8.79 0.73 7.43
CA GLU A 787 10.15 1.25 7.62
C GLU A 787 10.51 2.36 6.64
N HIS A 788 10.13 2.24 5.38
CA HIS A 788 10.48 3.23 4.36
C HIS A 788 9.79 4.58 4.58
N ILE A 789 8.58 4.59 5.14
CA ILE A 789 7.86 5.83 5.48
C ILE A 789 8.51 6.51 6.69
N ALA A 790 8.79 5.72 7.73
CA ALA A 790 9.48 6.21 8.93
C ALA A 790 10.86 6.78 8.60
N ALA A 791 11.62 6.10 7.72
CA ALA A 791 12.92 6.57 7.24
C ALA A 791 12.81 7.92 6.52
N LYS A 792 11.85 8.09 5.61
CA LYS A 792 11.59 9.37 4.92
C LYS A 792 11.26 10.50 5.90
N ALA A 793 10.40 10.23 6.89
CA ALA A 793 10.01 11.24 7.89
C ALA A 793 11.19 11.66 8.80
N ASN A 794 11.98 10.69 9.26
CA ASN A 794 13.18 10.96 10.06
C ASN A 794 14.24 11.74 9.26
N GLU A 795 14.45 11.37 8.01
CA GLU A 795 15.38 12.06 7.12
C GLU A 795 14.92 13.48 6.80
N ALA A 796 13.63 13.69 6.57
CA ALA A 796 13.06 15.03 6.41
C ALA A 796 13.32 15.91 7.63
N LYS A 797 13.12 15.39 8.86
CA LYS A 797 13.46 16.12 10.08
C LYS A 797 14.95 16.48 10.13
N ARG A 798 15.84 15.51 9.89
CA ARG A 798 17.29 15.73 9.90
C ARG A 798 17.71 16.81 8.91
N LEU A 799 17.17 16.78 7.69
CA LEU A 799 17.47 17.77 6.65
C LEU A 799 16.93 19.17 6.97
N ILE A 800 15.82 19.30 7.69
CA ILE A 800 15.34 20.60 8.19
C ILE A 800 16.32 21.14 9.24
N GLU A 801 16.69 20.32 10.23
CA GLU A 801 17.63 20.71 11.28
C GLU A 801 19.01 21.09 10.70
N GLU A 802 19.52 20.33 9.73
CA GLU A 802 20.79 20.63 9.04
C GLU A 802 20.70 21.75 8.00
N GLY A 803 19.50 22.02 7.48
CA GLY A 803 19.25 23.10 6.53
C GLY A 803 19.10 24.46 7.21
N LEU A 804 18.58 24.47 8.44
CA LEU A 804 18.38 25.68 9.26
C LEU A 804 19.48 25.89 10.31
N GLY A 805 20.26 24.86 10.65
CA GLY A 805 21.03 24.73 11.88
C GLY A 805 22.12 25.77 12.15
N ASP A 806 22.59 26.53 11.15
CA ASP A 806 23.56 27.60 11.36
C ASP A 806 22.94 29.01 11.44
N GLY A 807 21.65 29.19 11.12
CA GLY A 807 20.91 30.48 11.17
C GLY A 807 21.42 31.61 10.26
N ASN A 808 22.72 31.58 9.94
CA ASN A 808 23.45 32.55 9.13
C ASN A 808 23.39 32.18 7.65
N ALA A 809 23.60 30.91 7.30
CA ALA A 809 23.65 30.42 5.92
C ALA A 809 22.72 29.21 5.70
N PRO A 810 21.40 29.42 5.64
CA PRO A 810 20.47 28.31 5.51
C PRO A 810 20.53 27.71 4.10
N HIS A 811 20.62 26.38 3.98
CA HIS A 811 20.77 25.68 2.71
C HIS A 811 19.41 25.27 2.10
N LEU A 812 18.92 26.04 1.12
CA LEU A 812 17.62 25.78 0.49
C LEU A 812 17.49 24.36 -0.09
N ASN A 813 18.54 23.83 -0.73
CA ASN A 813 18.50 22.50 -1.35
C ASN A 813 18.17 21.37 -0.35
N LYS A 814 18.69 21.45 0.88
CA LYS A 814 18.38 20.46 1.94
C LYS A 814 16.92 20.56 2.36
N ILE A 815 16.40 21.77 2.48
CA ILE A 815 15.02 22.04 2.92
C ILE A 815 14.02 21.63 1.83
N VAL A 816 14.35 21.86 0.55
CA VAL A 816 13.55 21.37 -0.59
C VAL A 816 13.48 19.84 -0.59
N LEU A 817 14.62 19.16 -0.40
CA LEU A 817 14.65 17.69 -0.30
C LEU A 817 13.86 17.19 0.92
N ALA A 818 13.94 17.90 2.06
CA ALA A 818 13.15 17.57 3.24
C ALA A 818 11.65 17.64 2.97
N ARG A 819 11.19 18.66 2.24
CA ARG A 819 9.79 18.80 1.82
C ARG A 819 9.38 17.64 0.92
N GLU A 820 10.17 17.30 -0.10
CA GLU A 820 9.86 16.18 -1.01
C GLU A 820 9.71 14.85 -0.26
N LEU A 821 10.62 14.58 0.69
CA LEU A 821 10.55 13.38 1.52
C LEU A 821 9.33 13.39 2.45
N ALA A 822 9.00 14.52 3.06
CA ALA A 822 7.85 14.67 3.93
C ALA A 822 6.51 14.50 3.18
N ASP A 823 6.37 15.14 2.03
CA ASP A 823 5.18 15.05 1.17
C ASP A 823 5.04 13.61 0.61
N SER A 824 6.16 13.00 0.19
CA SER A 824 6.17 11.59 -0.27
C SER A 824 5.82 10.61 0.86
N ALA A 825 6.22 10.87 2.10
CA ALA A 825 5.85 10.04 3.24
C ALA A 825 4.37 10.15 3.59
N LEU A 826 3.80 11.36 3.51
CA LEU A 826 2.39 11.63 3.84
C LEU A 826 1.41 11.08 2.78
N SER A 827 1.82 11.09 1.51
CA SER A 827 1.00 10.64 0.36
C SER A 827 1.26 9.19 -0.06
N ASP A 828 2.08 8.44 0.70
CA ASP A 828 2.43 7.07 0.36
C ASP A 828 1.18 6.16 0.34
N PRO A 829 0.89 5.46 -0.77
CA PRO A 829 -0.33 4.66 -0.92
C PRO A 829 -0.43 3.55 0.12
N SER A 830 0.71 3.07 0.65
CA SER A 830 0.72 2.00 1.64
C SER A 830 0.17 2.40 3.01
N LEU A 831 -0.02 3.68 3.27
CA LEU A 831 -0.75 4.19 4.43
C LEU A 831 -2.23 3.75 4.42
N LEU A 832 -2.81 3.51 3.25
CA LEU A 832 -4.22 3.13 3.09
C LEU A 832 -4.44 1.61 3.04
N ASP A 833 -3.40 0.81 2.74
CA ASP A 833 -3.47 -0.64 2.56
C ASP A 833 -4.12 -1.40 3.75
N ARG A 834 -3.99 -0.87 4.97
CA ARG A 834 -4.50 -1.52 6.20
C ARG A 834 -5.55 -0.72 6.96
N LEU A 835 -6.06 0.37 6.37
CA LEU A 835 -7.07 1.21 7.03
C LEU A 835 -8.39 0.45 7.28
N TYR A 836 -8.67 -0.57 6.46
CA TYR A 836 -10.00 -1.16 6.31
C TYR A 836 -10.39 -2.24 7.33
N MET A 837 -9.62 -2.49 8.39
CA MET A 837 -10.01 -3.46 9.43
C MET A 837 -10.14 -2.82 10.81
N PRO A 838 -11.33 -2.21 11.10
CA PRO A 838 -11.66 -1.69 12.42
C PRO A 838 -11.45 -2.74 13.51
N ARG A 839 -11.04 -2.31 14.71
CA ARG A 839 -10.86 -3.23 15.86
C ARG A 839 -12.13 -4.04 16.15
N ASP A 840 -13.30 -3.44 15.95
CA ASP A 840 -14.59 -4.07 16.22
C ASP A 840 -14.90 -5.24 15.25
N GLU A 841 -14.47 -5.11 13.99
CA GLU A 841 -14.60 -6.18 12.99
C GLU A 841 -13.58 -7.29 13.22
N ARG A 842 -12.37 -6.95 13.70
CA ARG A 842 -11.40 -7.94 14.17
C ARG A 842 -11.99 -8.76 15.31
N PHE A 843 -12.63 -8.17 16.31
CA PHE A 843 -13.31 -8.94 17.36
C PHE A 843 -14.47 -9.79 16.80
N ALA A 844 -15.24 -9.29 15.84
CA ALA A 844 -16.31 -10.07 15.22
C ALA A 844 -15.81 -11.31 14.46
N ILE A 845 -14.61 -11.24 13.86
CA ILE A 845 -13.98 -12.35 13.13
C ILE A 845 -13.22 -13.29 14.08
N TYR A 846 -12.48 -12.74 15.06
CA TYR A 846 -11.65 -13.52 15.96
C TYR A 846 -12.42 -14.13 17.13
N LEU A 847 -13.51 -13.52 17.61
CA LEU A 847 -14.28 -14.04 18.76
C LEU A 847 -14.94 -15.41 18.47
N PRO A 848 -15.57 -15.67 17.31
CA PRO A 848 -16.10 -17.00 16.98
C PRO A 848 -15.02 -18.08 16.86
N ILE A 849 -13.80 -17.71 16.45
CA ILE A 849 -12.64 -18.61 16.33
C ILE A 849 -11.99 -18.86 17.70
N ALA A 850 -11.91 -17.83 18.54
CA ALA A 850 -11.23 -17.86 19.83
C ALA A 850 -12.11 -18.34 20.99
N LEU A 851 -13.43 -18.13 20.95
CA LEU A 851 -14.32 -18.50 22.07
C LEU A 851 -14.36 -20.01 22.34
N PRO A 852 -14.44 -20.90 21.33
CA PRO A 852 -14.40 -22.35 21.56
C PRO A 852 -13.06 -22.84 22.10
N THR A 853 -11.95 -22.21 21.70
CA THR A 853 -10.61 -22.54 22.18
C THR A 853 -10.34 -21.97 23.58
N LEU A 854 -10.84 -20.77 23.90
CA LEU A 854 -10.79 -20.22 25.27
C LEU A 854 -11.58 -21.09 26.25
N LEU A 855 -12.78 -21.54 25.88
CA LEU A 855 -13.58 -22.43 26.73
C LEU A 855 -12.87 -23.76 27.01
N SER A 856 -12.18 -24.32 26.01
CA SER A 856 -11.42 -25.56 26.18
C SER A 856 -10.15 -25.37 27.02
N VAL A 857 -9.46 -24.24 26.87
CA VAL A 857 -8.31 -23.85 27.69
C VAL A 857 -8.71 -23.59 29.14
N CYS A 858 -9.79 -22.84 29.39
CA CYS A 858 -10.29 -22.58 30.74
C CYS A 858 -10.72 -23.87 31.45
N LYS A 859 -11.36 -24.80 30.73
CA LYS A 859 -11.72 -26.11 31.28
C LYS A 859 -10.49 -26.95 31.60
N ALA A 860 -9.51 -27.01 30.70
CA ALA A 860 -8.25 -27.71 30.93
C ALA A 860 -7.47 -27.12 32.12
N ALA A 861 -7.42 -25.79 32.24
CA ALA A 861 -6.78 -25.08 33.34
C ALA A 861 -7.49 -25.36 34.68
N TYR A 862 -8.82 -25.38 34.70
CA TYR A 862 -9.61 -25.76 35.88
C TYR A 862 -9.32 -27.20 36.32
N ASP A 863 -9.30 -28.15 35.38
CA ASP A 863 -9.04 -29.56 35.65
C ASP A 863 -7.60 -29.79 36.18
N VAL A 864 -6.61 -29.07 35.63
CA VAL A 864 -5.21 -29.09 36.10
C VAL A 864 -5.07 -28.41 37.46
N PHE A 865 -5.76 -27.30 37.71
CA PHE A 865 -5.76 -26.61 38.99
C PHE A 865 -6.35 -27.47 40.12
N ILE A 866 -7.47 -28.13 39.87
CA ILE A 866 -8.07 -29.12 40.79
C ILE A 866 -7.06 -30.25 41.06
N TRP A 867 -6.39 -30.76 40.02
CA TRP A 867 -5.38 -31.81 40.18
C TRP A 867 -4.18 -31.37 41.04
N ILE A 868 -3.68 -30.15 40.84
CA ILE A 868 -2.59 -29.58 41.66
C ILE A 868 -3.03 -29.45 43.13
N LEU A 869 -4.24 -28.95 43.38
CA LEU A 869 -4.81 -28.86 44.74
C LEU A 869 -4.99 -30.23 45.42
N GLU A 870 -5.33 -31.26 44.65
CA GLU A 870 -5.38 -32.65 45.13
C GLU A 870 -3.97 -33.20 45.45
N SER A 871 -2.98 -32.88 44.62
CA SER A 871 -1.59 -33.35 44.79
C SER A 871 -0.85 -32.72 45.97
N ILE A 872 -1.18 -31.47 46.32
CA ILE A 872 -0.61 -30.73 47.47
C ILE A 872 -1.34 -31.08 48.79
N GLY A 873 -2.40 -31.89 48.75
CA GLY A 873 -3.11 -32.35 49.95
C GLY A 873 -4.08 -31.33 50.59
N LEU A 874 -4.24 -30.15 49.98
CA LEU A 874 -5.12 -29.06 50.45
C LEU A 874 -6.62 -29.37 50.29
N SER A 875 -6.99 -30.28 49.38
CA SER A 875 -8.39 -30.69 49.12
C SER A 875 -9.11 -31.19 50.38
N LYS A 876 -8.45 -31.93 51.26
CA LYS A 876 -9.07 -32.48 52.49
C LYS A 876 -9.40 -31.41 53.53
N ASN A 877 -8.70 -30.28 53.53
CA ASN A 877 -8.90 -29.20 54.50
C ASN A 877 -9.98 -28.20 54.07
N LEU A 878 -10.09 -27.89 52.78
CA LEU A 878 -11.15 -27.02 52.23
C LEU A 878 -12.54 -27.68 52.24
N LEU A 879 -12.61 -28.99 51.98
CA LEU A 879 -13.88 -29.74 52.08
C LEU A 879 -14.30 -29.99 53.53
N LYS A 880 -13.36 -30.05 54.49
CA LYS A 880 -13.69 -30.11 55.93
C LYS A 880 -14.22 -28.78 56.44
N THR A 881 -13.64 -27.64 56.06
CA THR A 881 -14.14 -26.31 56.46
C THR A 881 -15.47 -25.95 55.79
N ALA A 882 -15.73 -26.42 54.57
CA ALA A 882 -17.04 -26.27 53.93
C ALA A 882 -18.14 -27.15 54.56
N LYS A 883 -17.82 -28.39 54.99
CA LYS A 883 -18.79 -29.27 55.70
C LYS A 883 -19.01 -28.91 57.17
N LEU A 884 -18.07 -28.24 57.83
CA LEU A 884 -18.22 -27.80 59.23
C LEU A 884 -19.04 -26.50 59.39
N LYS A 885 -19.41 -25.82 58.29
CA LYS A 885 -20.32 -24.66 58.32
C LYS A 885 -21.77 -25.00 57.93
N THR A 886 -22.08 -26.26 57.66
CA THR A 886 -23.43 -26.75 57.40
C THR A 886 -23.71 -28.00 58.23
N ASN A 887 -23.83 -27.81 59.54
CA ASN A 887 -24.64 -28.60 60.45
C ASN A 887 -25.05 -27.72 61.63
#